data_AF-A0A2N2MHX2-F1
#
_entry.id   AF-A0A2N2MHX2-F1
#
_cell.length_a   1.000
_cell.length_b   1.000
_cell.length_c   1.000
_cell.angle_alpha   90.00
_cell.angle_beta   90.00
_cell.angle_gamma   90.00
#
_symmetry.space_group_name_H-M   'P 1'
#
loop_
_entity.id
_entity.type
_entity.pdbx_description
1 polymer ?
#
loop_
_entity_poly.entity_id
_entity_poly.type
_entity_poly.pdbx_seq_one_letter_code
_entity_poly.pdbx_strand_id
1 'polypeptide(L)'
;MTESKNSYSGNMPGGNQQRDVDRYALITAGLMAVATVAIIYSYGIPDSIYSATYWAALVSVTALVCIWLNRRGQTDLGLGLLIGSIQLGILMPSFENSGLAIGFAAIGLITTFSFSQLLKSRRLANFAVVFSIATAVSLLYLDLFEPFKRIPNPNVLATWIITGGVVLVYAIIVLRRFPTYSLRSKLLVTFIGVTVLATGALGLYSYNSTTEILQNGLERELKQHADGIAFQIGDLLDKQINLLTVLTLNEVLQQDIQASNAAYQGGAAAIQAELAAKDEQWQAADAAGNNADPLVREHMTSATALDLAEFQAVYPANLEVFITDLYGGLVGTSRRTSDYYQADEAWWQAAYNNGQGAIYISSPSFDQSAGELSLLIALPMRNRDTGEVIGILRTTYLLSVVTDILSEKIGETGETDLFFPGEAIYQLSSGEYAEVTPEEFEQVQAIASEGITESVYGGLQSVLARAPLQASETNPAIDGLGWIVVFHQTQQEAFAPVDQELRGIIVFIVVVLILAVLAAFGVSLIVIRPIVQLTATAQQISAGNYETRAEVTSSDEIGTLATAFNIMTSRLREFIGTLEQRVSDRTRALAISGEISRRLSTLLDQDKLVSEVVEQLKSGFNYYHAHIYLLSEDGQTLNLAGGTGEAGKILLARKHALPLGRGLVGRAAESKAVVLVPDTLREAEWLPNPLLPDTKSEIAVPILLGEQVLGVLDVQNDVTGSLGQQDADLIRTIADQVAIALQNIRSSEAVAKRAAELQTVAAISTSISTIQNVEEMLQTVVHLTQRRFGLYHAHVFLYDQAADELAITACGYKEGDEHEGTHGTTVIPLAQEQSLVARAARTRQPVIVNDVRSDPGWLPNPLLPDTSAELAVPMIVGGQLLGVLDVQSENINVFTEEDASIQTTLASQVAVALQNARSFAQTRHQAEREAALNMLTQRIQGTTSMEEALKIAARELGHLLNAKTVVNLESTGLKTNDKNVVGTVENPS
;
A
#
# COMPACT_ATOMS: atom_id res chain seq x y z
N MET A 1 7.23 24.63 -26.13
CA MET A 1 7.27 23.78 -27.35
C MET A 1 7.49 22.35 -26.90
N THR A 2 6.58 21.46 -27.33
CA THR A 2 6.72 20.00 -27.52
C THR A 2 7.23 19.08 -26.39
N GLU A 3 6.52 17.94 -26.29
CA GLU A 3 6.83 16.67 -25.62
C GLU A 3 6.57 16.51 -24.11
N SER A 4 5.47 15.81 -23.79
CA SER A 4 5.53 14.46 -23.22
C SER A 4 4.14 14.08 -22.69
N LYS A 5 3.32 13.45 -23.54
CA LYS A 5 2.19 12.63 -23.10
C LYS A 5 2.79 11.32 -22.60
N ASN A 6 3.02 11.21 -21.29
CA ASN A 6 3.22 9.92 -20.65
C ASN A 6 2.02 9.58 -19.79
N SER A 7 1.43 8.44 -20.13
CA SER A 7 0.30 7.79 -19.50
C SER A 7 0.60 7.45 -18.04
N TYR A 8 -0.16 8.05 -17.13
CA TYR A 8 -0.55 7.39 -15.88
C TYR A 8 -2.08 7.38 -15.83
N SER A 9 -2.67 6.34 -16.42
CA SER A 9 -4.04 5.93 -16.10
C SER A 9 -4.03 5.36 -14.68
N GLY A 10 -4.04 6.26 -13.69
CA GLY A 10 -4.37 5.89 -12.32
C GLY A 10 -5.81 5.38 -12.30
N ASN A 11 -5.98 4.10 -11.94
CA ASN A 11 -7.27 3.49 -11.63
C ASN A 11 -8.10 4.45 -10.77
N MET A 12 -9.23 4.94 -11.30
CA MET A 12 -10.23 5.65 -10.51
C MET A 12 -10.79 4.71 -9.42
N PRO A 13 -10.78 5.09 -8.13
CA PRO A 13 -11.23 4.23 -7.03
C PRO A 13 -12.74 3.87 -7.03
N GLY A 14 -13.55 4.50 -7.89
CA GLY A 14 -15.01 4.37 -7.87
C GLY A 14 -15.58 3.06 -8.43
N GLY A 15 -14.90 2.42 -9.38
CA GLY A 15 -15.45 1.28 -10.14
C GLY A 15 -15.62 -0.01 -9.32
N ASN A 16 -14.74 -0.26 -8.33
CA ASN A 16 -14.82 -1.45 -7.48
C ASN A 16 -15.93 -1.34 -6.43
N GLN A 17 -16.11 -0.17 -5.81
CA GLN A 17 -17.14 0.03 -4.79
C GLN A 17 -18.56 -0.09 -5.37
N GLN A 18 -18.76 0.39 -6.59
CA GLN A 18 -20.07 0.33 -7.26
C GLN A 18 -20.44 -1.12 -7.65
N ARG A 19 -19.47 -1.92 -8.11
CA ARG A 19 -19.65 -3.36 -8.37
C ARG A 19 -19.92 -4.17 -7.11
N ASP A 20 -19.25 -3.83 -6.01
CA ASP A 20 -19.47 -4.47 -4.71
C ASP A 20 -20.92 -4.27 -4.24
N VAL A 21 -21.43 -3.04 -4.26
CA VAL A 21 -22.82 -2.74 -3.83
C VAL A 21 -23.84 -3.54 -4.65
N ASP A 22 -23.71 -3.56 -5.98
CA ASP A 22 -24.62 -4.32 -6.84
C ASP A 22 -24.58 -5.82 -6.52
N ARG A 23 -23.38 -6.38 -6.29
CA ARG A 23 -23.20 -7.79 -5.95
C ARG A 23 -23.83 -8.16 -4.60
N TYR A 24 -23.66 -7.32 -3.58
CA TYR A 24 -24.20 -7.59 -2.25
C TYR A 24 -25.72 -7.43 -2.16
N ALA A 25 -26.27 -6.43 -2.85
CA ALA A 25 -27.71 -6.31 -3.00
C ALA A 25 -28.30 -7.53 -3.71
N LEU A 26 -27.65 -8.04 -4.76
CA LEU A 26 -28.08 -9.25 -5.48
C LEU A 26 -28.02 -10.51 -4.59
N ILE A 27 -26.94 -10.69 -3.82
CA ILE A 27 -26.81 -11.81 -2.86
C ILE A 27 -27.93 -11.73 -1.82
N THR A 28 -28.23 -10.55 -1.32
CA THR A 28 -29.30 -10.33 -0.31
C THR A 28 -30.67 -10.67 -0.87
N ALA A 29 -30.99 -10.25 -2.09
CA ALA A 29 -32.23 -10.64 -2.76
C ALA A 29 -32.33 -12.17 -2.94
N GLY A 30 -31.22 -12.82 -3.33
CA GLY A 30 -31.17 -14.28 -3.46
C GLY A 30 -31.37 -15.02 -2.14
N LEU A 31 -30.72 -14.58 -1.06
CA LEU A 31 -30.87 -15.16 0.28
C LEU A 31 -32.31 -15.00 0.80
N MET A 32 -32.93 -13.84 0.59
CA MET A 32 -34.33 -13.62 1.00
C MET A 32 -35.31 -14.46 0.20
N ALA A 33 -35.07 -14.67 -1.09
CA ALA A 33 -35.89 -15.59 -1.90
C ALA A 33 -35.80 -17.04 -1.38
N VAL A 34 -34.59 -17.52 -1.06
CA VAL A 34 -34.38 -18.85 -0.47
C VAL A 34 -35.06 -18.97 0.90
N ALA A 35 -34.88 -17.95 1.76
CA ALA A 35 -35.54 -17.91 3.06
C ALA A 35 -37.07 -17.95 2.93
N THR A 36 -37.64 -17.23 1.96
CA THR A 36 -39.10 -17.24 1.69
C THR A 36 -39.60 -18.63 1.35
N VAL A 37 -38.94 -19.33 0.41
CA VAL A 37 -39.32 -20.70 0.00
C VAL A 37 -39.23 -21.65 1.18
N ALA A 38 -38.18 -21.51 2.00
CA ALA A 38 -37.94 -22.39 3.13
C ALA A 38 -38.92 -22.13 4.29
N ILE A 39 -39.34 -20.88 4.52
CA ILE A 39 -40.41 -20.53 5.47
C ILE A 39 -41.75 -21.14 5.03
N ILE A 40 -42.12 -20.99 3.75
CA ILE A 40 -43.34 -21.58 3.19
C ILE A 40 -43.33 -23.11 3.35
N TYR A 41 -42.19 -23.75 3.11
CA TYR A 41 -42.04 -25.20 3.26
C TYR A 41 -42.12 -25.66 4.73
N SER A 42 -41.55 -24.90 5.66
CA SER A 42 -41.43 -25.29 7.08
C SER A 42 -42.74 -25.17 7.85
N TYR A 43 -43.63 -24.25 7.47
CA TYR A 43 -44.84 -23.96 8.25
C TYR A 43 -46.16 -24.33 7.53
N GLY A 44 -46.11 -24.77 6.27
CA GLY A 44 -47.31 -24.91 5.43
C GLY A 44 -47.91 -23.56 5.03
N ILE A 45 -49.13 -23.52 4.49
CA ILE A 45 -49.83 -22.27 4.15
C ILE A 45 -51.05 -22.04 5.08
N PRO A 46 -50.86 -21.61 6.33
CA PRO A 46 -51.89 -20.89 7.08
C PRO A 46 -51.84 -19.36 6.87
N ASP A 47 -52.98 -18.70 7.14
CA ASP A 47 -53.18 -17.24 6.97
C ASP A 47 -52.23 -16.35 7.79
N SER A 48 -51.52 -16.90 8.78
CA SER A 48 -50.57 -16.17 9.65
C SER A 48 -49.16 -16.03 9.06
N ILE A 49 -48.79 -16.75 7.99
CA ILE A 49 -47.41 -16.75 7.42
C ILE A 49 -47.21 -15.72 6.30
N TYR A 50 -48.31 -15.09 5.85
CA TYR A 50 -48.26 -14.10 4.78
C TYR A 50 -47.36 -12.90 5.13
N SER A 51 -47.28 -12.49 6.39
CA SER A 51 -46.40 -11.41 6.85
C SER A 51 -44.92 -11.66 6.52
N ALA A 52 -44.36 -12.81 6.91
CA ALA A 52 -42.94 -13.14 6.70
C ALA A 52 -42.57 -13.17 5.20
N THR A 53 -43.48 -13.69 4.36
CA THR A 53 -43.29 -13.72 2.91
C THR A 53 -43.39 -12.33 2.27
N TYR A 54 -44.31 -11.46 2.72
CA TYR A 54 -44.38 -10.07 2.28
C TYR A 54 -43.12 -9.27 2.65
N TRP A 55 -42.53 -9.54 3.82
CA TRP A 55 -41.29 -8.87 4.24
C TRP A 55 -40.08 -9.31 3.45
N ALA A 56 -39.92 -10.61 3.20
CA ALA A 56 -38.84 -11.11 2.36
C ALA A 56 -38.97 -10.59 0.90
N ALA A 57 -40.20 -10.43 0.41
CA ALA A 57 -40.47 -9.76 -0.86
C ALA A 57 -40.08 -8.27 -0.82
N LEU A 58 -40.40 -7.54 0.27
CA LEU A 58 -40.00 -6.14 0.44
C LEU A 58 -38.48 -5.97 0.45
N VAL A 59 -37.74 -6.83 1.16
CA VAL A 59 -36.27 -6.81 1.17
C VAL A 59 -35.71 -7.08 -0.23
N SER A 60 -36.30 -8.02 -0.96
CA SER A 60 -35.90 -8.33 -2.35
C SER A 60 -36.14 -7.16 -3.30
N VAL A 61 -37.30 -6.50 -3.19
CA VAL A 61 -37.63 -5.30 -3.99
C VAL A 61 -36.68 -4.15 -3.65
N THR A 62 -36.44 -3.88 -2.38
CA THR A 62 -35.52 -2.81 -1.95
C THR A 62 -34.07 -3.11 -2.33
N ALA A 63 -33.66 -4.38 -2.42
CA ALA A 63 -32.37 -4.77 -2.97
C ALA A 63 -32.25 -4.42 -4.47
N LEU A 64 -33.29 -4.67 -5.26
CA LEU A 64 -33.34 -4.26 -6.67
C LEU A 64 -33.35 -2.73 -6.83
N VAL A 65 -34.09 -2.02 -5.97
CA VAL A 65 -34.08 -0.55 -5.91
C VAL A 65 -32.70 -0.02 -5.52
N CYS A 66 -31.99 -0.68 -4.60
CA CYS A 66 -30.63 -0.34 -4.21
C CYS A 66 -29.67 -0.43 -5.40
N ILE A 67 -29.74 -1.50 -6.20
CA ILE A 67 -28.96 -1.65 -7.45
C ILE A 67 -29.27 -0.50 -8.42
N TRP A 68 -30.56 -0.20 -8.61
CA TRP A 68 -30.99 0.89 -9.50
C TRP A 68 -30.49 2.26 -9.04
N LEU A 69 -30.60 2.58 -7.75
CA LEU A 69 -30.11 3.84 -7.16
C LEU A 69 -28.58 3.93 -7.21
N ASN A 70 -27.88 2.84 -6.96
CA ASN A 70 -26.42 2.77 -7.04
C ASN A 70 -25.91 3.07 -8.46
N ARG A 71 -26.59 2.56 -9.50
CA ARG A 71 -26.29 2.87 -10.91
C ARG A 71 -26.54 4.34 -11.27
N ARG A 72 -27.43 5.03 -10.55
CA ARG A 72 -27.66 6.48 -10.68
C ARG A 72 -26.75 7.34 -9.80
N GLY A 73 -25.78 6.73 -9.12
CA GLY A 73 -24.84 7.44 -8.24
C GLY A 73 -25.39 7.76 -6.85
N GLN A 74 -26.63 7.38 -6.53
CA GLN A 74 -27.28 7.58 -5.23
C GLN A 74 -27.05 6.37 -4.30
N THR A 75 -25.80 5.96 -4.15
CA THR A 75 -25.39 4.75 -3.42
C THR A 75 -25.84 4.75 -1.95
N ASP A 76 -25.69 5.88 -1.24
CA ASP A 76 -26.03 5.98 0.18
C ASP A 76 -27.53 5.85 0.45
N LEU A 77 -28.36 6.39 -0.44
CA LEU A 77 -29.82 6.28 -0.35
C LEU A 77 -30.27 4.83 -0.59
N GLY A 78 -29.72 4.19 -1.62
CA GLY A 78 -30.03 2.78 -1.94
C GLY A 78 -29.64 1.82 -0.82
N LEU A 79 -28.42 1.96 -0.30
CA LEU A 79 -27.93 1.16 0.83
C LEU A 79 -28.73 1.43 2.11
N GLY A 80 -29.07 2.70 2.39
CA GLY A 80 -29.87 3.06 3.55
C GLY A 80 -31.27 2.43 3.52
N LEU A 81 -31.94 2.47 2.37
CA LEU A 81 -33.25 1.83 2.16
C LEU A 81 -33.17 0.30 2.33
N LEU A 82 -32.13 -0.33 1.79
CA LEU A 82 -31.92 -1.76 1.91
C LEU A 82 -31.61 -2.18 3.36
N ILE A 83 -30.78 -1.43 4.08
CA ILE A 83 -30.52 -1.70 5.51
C ILE A 83 -31.82 -1.57 6.31
N GLY A 84 -32.59 -0.49 6.08
CA GLY A 84 -33.85 -0.27 6.77
C GLY A 84 -34.88 -1.38 6.54
N SER A 85 -35.02 -1.84 5.29
CA SER A 85 -35.94 -2.94 4.96
C SER A 85 -35.50 -4.27 5.57
N ILE A 86 -34.20 -4.56 5.61
CA ILE A 86 -33.66 -5.74 6.29
C ILE A 86 -34.01 -5.69 7.78
N GLN A 87 -33.80 -4.55 8.46
CA GLN A 87 -34.12 -4.42 9.89
C GLN A 87 -35.61 -4.62 10.17
N LEU A 88 -36.49 -4.02 9.34
CA LEU A 88 -37.93 -4.21 9.44
C LEU A 88 -38.35 -5.66 9.16
N GLY A 89 -37.77 -6.29 8.14
CA GLY A 89 -38.11 -7.66 7.75
C GLY A 89 -37.65 -8.73 8.74
N ILE A 90 -36.69 -8.40 9.59
CA ILE A 90 -36.23 -9.25 10.70
C ILE A 90 -37.08 -9.04 11.96
N LEU A 91 -37.55 -7.80 12.18
CA LEU A 91 -38.37 -7.46 13.35
C LEU A 91 -39.71 -8.21 13.35
N MET A 92 -40.36 -8.32 12.18
CA MET A 92 -41.75 -8.76 12.06
C MET A 92 -41.99 -10.27 12.30
N PRO A 93 -41.24 -11.21 11.69
CA PRO A 93 -41.40 -12.64 11.97
C PRO A 93 -41.18 -13.00 13.44
N SER A 94 -40.43 -12.17 14.16
CA SER A 94 -40.12 -12.35 15.58
C SER A 94 -41.30 -11.99 16.51
N PHE A 95 -42.28 -11.21 16.05
CA PHE A 95 -43.53 -10.97 16.80
C PHE A 95 -44.48 -12.16 16.74
N GLU A 96 -44.33 -13.03 15.75
CA GLU A 96 -45.27 -14.13 15.48
C GLU A 96 -44.76 -15.47 15.99
N ASN A 97 -43.43 -15.66 16.07
CA ASN A 97 -42.81 -16.93 16.46
C ASN A 97 -41.83 -16.74 17.64
N SER A 98 -41.88 -17.65 18.62
CA SER A 98 -40.99 -17.65 19.79
C SER A 98 -39.63 -18.30 19.48
N GLY A 99 -38.57 -17.87 20.17
CA GLY A 99 -37.27 -18.56 20.19
C GLY A 99 -36.35 -18.27 18.99
N LEU A 100 -36.71 -17.34 18.12
CA LEU A 100 -35.92 -16.97 16.93
C LEU A 100 -35.20 -15.62 17.05
N ALA A 101 -35.43 -14.88 18.14
CA ALA A 101 -34.97 -13.50 18.27
C ALA A 101 -33.44 -13.36 18.23
N ILE A 102 -32.71 -14.31 18.83
CA ILE A 102 -31.24 -14.31 18.83
C ILE A 102 -30.69 -14.45 17.40
N GLY A 103 -31.23 -15.39 16.63
CA GLY A 103 -30.82 -15.64 15.25
C GLY A 103 -31.12 -14.44 14.35
N PHE A 104 -32.32 -13.87 14.47
CA PHE A 104 -32.74 -12.68 13.75
C PHE A 104 -31.94 -11.43 14.12
N ALA A 105 -31.69 -11.19 15.41
CA ALA A 105 -30.81 -10.13 15.89
C ALA A 105 -29.39 -10.26 15.31
N ALA A 106 -28.83 -11.47 15.27
CA ALA A 106 -27.52 -11.73 14.69
C ALA A 106 -27.49 -11.44 13.18
N ILE A 107 -28.49 -11.90 12.41
CA ILE A 107 -28.63 -11.56 10.99
C ILE A 107 -28.69 -10.04 10.83
N GLY A 108 -29.54 -9.35 11.59
CA GLY A 108 -29.75 -7.91 11.49
C GLY A 108 -28.47 -7.11 11.75
N LEU A 109 -27.70 -7.51 12.77
CA LEU A 109 -26.42 -6.89 13.09
C LEU A 109 -25.36 -7.14 12.01
N ILE A 110 -25.16 -8.38 11.58
CA ILE A 110 -24.10 -8.74 10.62
C ILE A 110 -24.40 -8.13 9.23
N THR A 111 -25.66 -8.17 8.81
CA THR A 111 -26.10 -7.58 7.53
C THR A 111 -25.95 -6.07 7.52
N THR A 112 -26.48 -5.38 8.53
CA THR A 112 -26.36 -3.92 8.66
C THR A 112 -24.90 -3.50 8.73
N PHE A 113 -24.09 -4.25 9.49
CA PHE A 113 -22.67 -3.99 9.55
C PHE A 113 -22.01 -4.13 8.17
N SER A 114 -22.26 -5.23 7.45
CA SER A 114 -21.71 -5.47 6.11
C SER A 114 -22.02 -4.34 5.13
N PHE A 115 -23.26 -3.86 5.13
CA PHE A 115 -23.71 -2.78 4.25
C PHE A 115 -23.26 -1.39 4.73
N SER A 116 -23.14 -1.17 6.04
CA SER A 116 -22.69 0.12 6.58
C SER A 116 -21.27 0.49 6.13
N GLN A 117 -20.41 -0.50 5.84
CA GLN A 117 -19.06 -0.29 5.32
C GLN A 117 -19.04 0.12 3.83
N LEU A 118 -20.19 0.08 3.15
CA LEU A 118 -20.32 0.51 1.76
C LEU A 118 -20.85 1.95 1.64
N LEU A 119 -21.43 2.49 2.73
CA LEU A 119 -21.92 3.86 2.80
C LEU A 119 -20.76 4.86 2.74
N LYS A 120 -20.91 5.91 1.92
CA LYS A 120 -19.95 7.03 1.84
C LYS A 120 -20.09 7.94 3.05
N SER A 121 -21.32 8.19 3.51
CA SER A 121 -21.61 8.99 4.69
C SER A 121 -21.32 8.24 6.00
N ARG A 122 -20.30 8.68 6.73
CA ARG A 122 -19.98 8.16 8.06
C ARG A 122 -21.09 8.35 9.09
N ARG A 123 -21.90 9.42 8.98
CA ARG A 123 -23.04 9.65 9.88
C ARG A 123 -24.12 8.60 9.67
N LEU A 124 -24.46 8.31 8.41
CA LEU A 124 -25.44 7.28 8.07
C LEU A 124 -24.94 5.88 8.46
N ALA A 125 -23.66 5.58 8.27
CA ALA A 125 -23.07 4.31 8.69
C ALA A 125 -23.15 4.10 10.21
N ASN A 126 -22.82 5.11 11.02
CA ASN A 126 -22.95 5.01 12.47
C ASN A 126 -24.41 4.88 12.92
N PHE A 127 -25.32 5.65 12.31
CA PHE A 127 -26.75 5.57 12.60
C PHE A 127 -27.32 4.19 12.30
N ALA A 128 -26.97 3.61 11.15
CA ALA A 128 -27.38 2.26 10.76
C ALA A 128 -26.96 1.21 11.80
N VAL A 129 -25.72 1.26 12.29
CA VAL A 129 -25.23 0.34 13.32
C VAL A 129 -25.96 0.52 14.66
N VAL A 130 -26.18 1.76 15.10
CA VAL A 130 -26.95 2.03 16.34
C VAL A 130 -28.39 1.54 16.20
N PHE A 131 -29.02 1.79 15.06
CA PHE A 131 -30.36 1.33 14.77
C PHE A 131 -30.45 -0.20 14.79
N SER A 132 -29.49 -0.91 14.19
CA SER A 132 -29.49 -2.38 14.22
C SER A 132 -29.26 -2.97 15.61
N ILE A 133 -28.47 -2.29 16.46
CA ILE A 133 -28.32 -2.68 17.87
C ILE A 133 -29.64 -2.47 18.61
N ALA A 134 -30.32 -1.34 18.40
CA ALA A 134 -31.61 -1.08 19.02
C ALA A 134 -32.68 -2.10 18.58
N THR A 135 -32.72 -2.45 17.28
CA THR A 135 -33.55 -3.53 16.73
C THR A 135 -33.24 -4.86 17.40
N ALA A 136 -31.96 -5.25 17.47
CA ALA A 136 -31.53 -6.49 18.12
C ALA A 136 -31.93 -6.56 19.60
N VAL A 137 -31.73 -5.47 20.36
CA VAL A 137 -32.14 -5.39 21.77
C VAL A 137 -33.66 -5.48 21.90
N SER A 138 -34.41 -4.82 21.01
CA SER A 138 -35.88 -4.87 21.02
C SER A 138 -36.39 -6.28 20.73
N LEU A 139 -35.75 -7.00 19.79
CA LEU A 139 -36.05 -8.39 19.49
C LEU A 139 -35.81 -9.30 20.71
N LEU A 140 -34.66 -9.15 21.36
CA LEU A 140 -34.33 -9.90 22.57
C LEU A 140 -35.30 -9.57 23.71
N TYR A 141 -35.67 -8.30 23.90
CA TYR A 141 -36.68 -7.88 24.87
C TYR A 141 -38.03 -8.54 24.61
N LEU A 142 -38.49 -8.54 23.36
CA LEU A 142 -39.75 -9.18 23.02
C LEU A 142 -39.71 -10.66 23.41
N ASP A 143 -38.68 -11.41 23.01
CA ASP A 143 -38.52 -12.82 23.38
C ASP A 143 -38.49 -13.05 24.89
N LEU A 144 -37.96 -12.09 25.66
CA LEU A 144 -37.82 -12.18 27.11
C LEU A 144 -39.15 -11.99 27.86
N PHE A 145 -39.97 -11.04 27.41
CA PHE A 145 -41.13 -10.58 28.19
C PHE A 145 -42.48 -10.98 27.60
N GLU A 146 -42.55 -11.39 26.32
CA GLU A 146 -43.79 -11.77 25.64
C GLU A 146 -43.66 -13.09 24.82
N PRO A 147 -43.09 -14.21 25.34
CA PRO A 147 -42.91 -15.44 24.55
C PRO A 147 -44.20 -16.24 24.30
N PHE A 148 -45.14 -16.28 25.25
CA PHE A 148 -46.31 -17.18 25.21
C PHE A 148 -47.48 -16.74 24.32
N LYS A 149 -47.48 -15.49 23.84
CA LYS A 149 -48.52 -15.01 22.91
C LYS A 149 -48.24 -15.39 21.45
N ARG A 150 -47.15 -16.13 21.18
CA ARG A 150 -46.64 -16.40 19.84
C ARG A 150 -46.89 -17.84 19.41
N ILE A 151 -46.96 -18.03 18.10
CA ILE A 151 -47.21 -19.32 17.47
C ILE A 151 -45.95 -20.19 17.65
N PRO A 152 -46.08 -21.41 18.21
CA PRO A 152 -44.98 -22.36 18.26
C PRO A 152 -44.53 -22.73 16.84
N ASN A 153 -43.23 -22.72 16.59
CA ASN A 153 -42.69 -23.13 15.31
C ASN A 153 -42.58 -24.67 15.25
N PRO A 154 -43.34 -25.36 14.38
CA PRO A 154 -43.28 -26.82 14.29
C PRO A 154 -41.96 -27.34 13.69
N ASN A 155 -41.17 -26.49 13.05
CA ASN A 155 -39.91 -26.84 12.38
C ASN A 155 -38.76 -25.91 12.81
N VAL A 156 -38.51 -25.88 14.13
CA VAL A 156 -37.42 -25.10 14.77
C VAL A 156 -36.06 -25.41 14.12
N LEU A 157 -35.76 -26.69 13.90
CA LEU A 157 -34.47 -27.13 13.33
C LEU A 157 -34.23 -26.59 11.91
N ALA A 158 -35.22 -26.67 11.03
CA ALA A 158 -35.12 -26.12 9.67
C ALA A 158 -34.86 -24.61 9.70
N THR A 159 -35.55 -23.91 10.60
CA THR A 159 -35.40 -22.46 10.78
C THR A 159 -34.00 -22.07 11.26
N TRP A 160 -33.41 -22.83 12.20
CA TRP A 160 -32.03 -22.62 12.63
C TRP A 160 -31.00 -22.93 11.53
N ILE A 161 -31.21 -23.96 10.71
CA ILE A 161 -30.33 -24.28 9.59
C ILE A 161 -30.32 -23.13 8.57
N ILE A 162 -31.49 -22.60 8.21
CA ILE A 162 -31.63 -21.48 7.27
C ILE A 162 -30.96 -20.22 7.84
N THR A 163 -31.28 -19.89 9.10
CA THR A 163 -30.73 -18.74 9.82
C THR A 163 -29.21 -18.83 9.91
N GLY A 164 -28.68 -19.99 10.30
CA GLY A 164 -27.25 -20.27 10.36
C GLY A 164 -26.57 -20.18 8.99
N GLY A 165 -27.21 -20.66 7.92
CA GLY A 165 -26.73 -20.52 6.55
C GLY A 165 -26.64 -19.06 6.10
N VAL A 166 -27.68 -18.25 6.39
CA VAL A 166 -27.69 -16.81 6.09
C VAL A 166 -26.59 -16.09 6.87
N VAL A 167 -26.48 -16.34 8.18
CA VAL A 167 -25.41 -15.81 9.04
C VAL A 167 -24.03 -16.17 8.50
N LEU A 168 -23.82 -17.43 8.09
CA LEU A 168 -22.55 -17.91 7.55
C LEU A 168 -22.18 -17.17 6.26
N VAL A 169 -23.14 -16.98 5.34
CA VAL A 169 -22.89 -16.26 4.09
C VAL A 169 -22.47 -14.81 4.37
N TYR A 170 -23.18 -14.11 5.26
CA TYR A 170 -22.80 -12.75 5.63
C TYR A 170 -21.49 -12.69 6.43
N ALA A 171 -21.21 -13.68 7.29
CA ALA A 171 -19.93 -13.79 7.97
C ALA A 171 -18.77 -13.99 6.99
N ILE A 172 -18.93 -14.81 5.94
CA ILE A 172 -17.96 -14.97 4.85
C ILE A 172 -17.74 -13.65 4.11
N ILE A 173 -18.81 -12.88 3.86
CA ILE A 173 -18.72 -11.54 3.25
C ILE A 173 -17.91 -10.59 4.14
N VAL A 174 -18.22 -10.54 5.43
CA VAL A 174 -17.49 -9.74 6.43
C VAL A 174 -16.02 -10.13 6.47
N LEU A 175 -15.71 -11.43 6.57
CA LEU A 175 -14.35 -11.96 6.65
C LEU A 175 -13.54 -11.67 5.38
N ARG A 176 -14.11 -11.88 4.19
CA ARG A 176 -13.44 -11.56 2.92
C ARG A 176 -13.10 -10.09 2.78
N ARG A 177 -13.95 -9.21 3.31
CA ARG A 177 -13.78 -7.75 3.21
C ARG A 177 -13.04 -7.16 4.39
N PHE A 178 -12.86 -7.94 5.46
CA PHE A 178 -12.17 -7.55 6.68
C PHE A 178 -10.84 -6.82 6.42
N PRO A 179 -9.96 -7.25 5.48
CA PRO A 179 -8.70 -6.53 5.21
C PRO A 179 -8.89 -5.08 4.76
N THR A 180 -9.99 -4.77 4.06
CA THR A 180 -10.30 -3.44 3.51
C THR A 180 -11.00 -2.51 4.51
N TYR A 181 -11.45 -3.04 5.65
CA TYR A 181 -12.12 -2.26 6.68
C TYR A 181 -11.16 -1.29 7.37
N SER A 182 -11.70 -0.14 7.79
CA SER A 182 -10.97 0.78 8.66
C SER A 182 -10.56 0.08 9.96
N LEU A 183 -9.47 0.52 10.60
CA LEU A 183 -9.02 -0.07 11.88
C LEU A 183 -10.15 -0.06 12.93
N ARG A 184 -10.96 1.00 12.95
CA ARG A 184 -12.17 1.11 13.78
C ARG A 184 -13.18 0.01 13.49
N SER A 185 -13.52 -0.17 12.23
CA SER A 185 -14.47 -1.19 11.80
C SER A 185 -13.94 -2.60 12.12
N LYS A 186 -12.64 -2.84 11.94
CA LYS A 186 -11.99 -4.12 12.28
C LYS A 186 -12.13 -4.45 13.77
N LEU A 187 -11.72 -3.52 14.64
CA LEU A 187 -11.80 -3.72 16.09
C LEU A 187 -13.24 -3.92 16.55
N LEU A 188 -14.19 -3.14 16.02
CA LEU A 188 -15.59 -3.23 16.39
C LEU A 188 -16.20 -4.59 15.97
N VAL A 189 -15.90 -5.08 14.75
CA VAL A 189 -16.34 -6.40 14.29
C VAL A 189 -15.73 -7.52 15.11
N THR A 190 -14.42 -7.47 15.35
CA THR A 190 -13.75 -8.53 16.09
C THR A 190 -14.27 -8.60 17.52
N PHE A 191 -14.41 -7.45 18.18
CA PHE A 191 -14.86 -7.41 19.57
C PHE A 191 -16.32 -7.84 19.72
N ILE A 192 -17.22 -7.29 18.90
CA ILE A 192 -18.64 -7.69 18.93
C ILE A 192 -18.79 -9.14 18.47
N GLY A 193 -18.10 -9.55 17.40
CA GLY A 193 -18.17 -10.90 16.87
C GLY A 193 -17.72 -11.96 17.87
N VAL A 194 -16.57 -11.75 18.53
CA VAL A 194 -16.08 -12.65 19.59
C VAL A 194 -17.06 -12.68 20.76
N THR A 195 -17.60 -11.52 21.17
CA THR A 195 -18.57 -11.46 22.27
C THR A 195 -19.85 -12.22 21.93
N VAL A 196 -20.43 -11.99 20.75
CA VAL A 196 -21.66 -12.67 20.29
C VAL A 196 -21.44 -14.18 20.20
N LEU A 197 -20.29 -14.63 19.66
CA LEU A 197 -19.98 -16.06 19.59
C LEU A 197 -19.81 -16.69 20.97
N ALA A 198 -19.03 -16.06 21.86
CA ALA A 198 -18.81 -16.58 23.21
C ALA A 198 -20.10 -16.60 24.04
N THR A 199 -20.86 -15.52 23.98
CA THR A 199 -22.11 -15.36 24.72
C THR A 199 -23.21 -16.25 24.16
N GLY A 200 -23.27 -16.41 22.83
CA GLY A 200 -24.20 -17.34 22.17
C GLY A 200 -23.89 -18.80 22.50
N ALA A 201 -22.61 -19.19 22.49
CA ALA A 201 -22.20 -20.54 22.88
C ALA A 201 -22.50 -20.83 24.35
N LEU A 202 -22.19 -19.88 25.25
CA LEU A 202 -22.51 -19.99 26.67
C LEU A 202 -24.02 -20.03 26.91
N GLY A 203 -24.78 -19.20 26.20
CA GLY A 203 -26.24 -19.18 26.25
C GLY A 203 -26.86 -20.50 25.79
N LEU A 204 -26.38 -21.08 24.68
CA LEU A 204 -26.80 -22.40 24.18
C LEU A 204 -26.48 -23.52 25.18
N TYR A 205 -25.26 -23.51 25.74
CA TYR A 205 -24.87 -24.47 26.77
C TYR A 205 -25.73 -24.33 28.02
N SER A 206 -25.91 -23.10 28.51
CA SER A 206 -26.73 -22.81 29.68
C SER A 206 -28.18 -23.18 29.45
N TYR A 207 -28.75 -22.88 28.28
CA TYR A 207 -30.11 -23.29 27.89
C TYR A 207 -30.25 -24.81 27.97
N ASN A 208 -29.40 -25.56 27.24
CA ASN A 208 -29.48 -27.02 27.22
C ASN A 208 -29.31 -27.61 28.62
N SER A 209 -28.30 -27.15 29.37
CA SER A 209 -28.03 -27.65 30.71
C SER A 209 -29.13 -27.31 31.71
N THR A 210 -29.70 -26.10 31.63
CA THR A 210 -30.74 -25.65 32.57
C THR A 210 -32.04 -26.38 32.28
N THR A 211 -32.43 -26.50 31.01
CA THR A 211 -33.61 -27.25 30.61
C THR A 211 -33.48 -28.71 31.01
N GLU A 212 -32.33 -29.35 30.79
CA GLU A 212 -32.08 -30.74 31.19
C GLU A 212 -32.13 -30.91 32.72
N ILE A 213 -31.47 -30.02 33.49
CA ILE A 213 -31.47 -30.09 34.97
C ILE A 213 -32.87 -29.88 35.52
N LEU A 214 -33.60 -28.88 35.01
CA LEU A 214 -34.93 -28.55 35.51
C LEU A 214 -35.99 -29.56 35.05
N GLN A 215 -35.90 -30.10 33.83
CA GLN A 215 -36.77 -31.19 33.38
C GLN A 215 -36.56 -32.46 34.19
N ASN A 216 -35.31 -32.87 34.39
CA ASN A 216 -35.00 -34.03 35.24
C ASN A 216 -35.37 -33.79 36.71
N GLY A 217 -35.26 -32.54 37.17
CA GLY A 217 -35.67 -32.11 38.51
C GLY A 217 -37.19 -32.21 38.68
N LEU A 218 -37.94 -31.63 37.75
CA LEU A 218 -39.40 -31.67 37.68
C LEU A 218 -39.89 -33.12 37.57
N GLU A 219 -39.31 -33.91 36.68
CA GLU A 219 -39.64 -35.32 36.51
C GLU A 219 -39.52 -36.08 37.83
N ARG A 220 -38.39 -35.88 38.53
CA ARG A 220 -38.14 -36.52 39.82
C ARG A 220 -39.11 -36.03 40.89
N GLU A 221 -39.39 -34.73 40.94
CA GLU A 221 -40.29 -34.14 41.92
C GLU A 221 -41.73 -34.65 41.75
N LEU A 222 -42.28 -34.58 40.53
CA LEU A 222 -43.63 -35.04 40.25
C LEU A 222 -43.77 -36.56 40.45
N LYS A 223 -42.78 -37.34 40.02
CA LYS A 223 -42.76 -38.79 40.23
C LYS A 223 -42.68 -39.15 41.70
N GLN A 224 -41.79 -38.50 42.46
CA GLN A 224 -41.68 -38.72 43.91
C GLN A 224 -42.97 -38.38 44.64
N HIS A 225 -43.69 -37.34 44.20
CA HIS A 225 -44.97 -37.00 44.78
C HIS A 225 -46.04 -38.06 44.47
N ALA A 226 -46.18 -38.46 43.20
CA ALA A 226 -47.11 -39.52 42.80
C ALA A 226 -46.81 -40.84 43.56
N ASP A 227 -45.53 -41.23 43.66
CA ASP A 227 -45.09 -42.40 44.42
C ASP A 227 -45.39 -42.25 45.92
N GLY A 228 -45.22 -41.04 46.47
CA GLY A 228 -45.55 -40.72 47.86
C GLY A 228 -47.04 -40.88 48.17
N ILE A 229 -47.92 -40.35 47.31
CA ILE A 229 -49.37 -40.51 47.47
C ILE A 229 -49.78 -41.97 47.27
N ALA A 230 -49.25 -42.66 46.25
CA ALA A 230 -49.50 -44.08 46.03
C ALA A 230 -49.07 -44.94 47.23
N PHE A 231 -47.95 -44.60 47.86
CA PHE A 231 -47.49 -45.24 49.08
C PHE A 231 -48.41 -44.96 50.26
N GLN A 232 -48.86 -43.72 50.47
CA GLN A 232 -49.76 -43.37 51.57
C GLN A 232 -51.11 -44.11 51.46
N ILE A 233 -51.67 -44.22 50.26
CA ILE A 233 -52.93 -44.95 50.02
C ILE A 233 -52.72 -46.45 50.23
N GLY A 234 -51.65 -47.02 49.69
CA GLY A 234 -51.35 -48.45 49.87
C GLY A 234 -51.08 -48.80 51.33
N ASP A 235 -50.34 -47.97 52.06
CA ASP A 235 -50.07 -48.12 53.49
C ASP A 235 -51.34 -47.93 54.34
N LEU A 236 -52.26 -47.04 53.96
CA LEU A 236 -53.58 -46.91 54.60
C LEU A 236 -54.38 -48.22 54.46
N LEU A 237 -54.45 -48.78 53.27
CA LEU A 237 -55.14 -50.06 53.02
C LEU A 237 -54.44 -51.21 53.76
N ASP A 238 -53.12 -51.24 53.81
CA ASP A 238 -52.37 -52.27 54.54
C ASP A 238 -52.62 -52.19 56.04
N LYS A 239 -52.58 -50.99 56.63
CA LYS A 239 -52.96 -50.76 58.02
C LYS A 239 -54.39 -51.22 58.31
N GLN A 240 -55.31 -50.99 57.37
CA GLN A 240 -56.69 -51.45 57.51
C GLN A 240 -56.79 -52.99 57.46
N ILE A 241 -56.07 -53.64 56.54
CA ILE A 241 -56.00 -55.11 56.48
C ILE A 241 -55.38 -55.68 57.77
N ASN A 242 -54.31 -55.06 58.27
CA ASN A 242 -53.66 -55.47 59.52
C ASN A 242 -54.60 -55.31 60.72
N LEU A 243 -55.37 -54.22 60.78
CA LEU A 243 -56.39 -53.99 61.80
C LEU A 243 -57.47 -55.10 61.77
N LEU A 244 -57.98 -55.42 60.58
CA LEU A 244 -58.97 -56.50 60.41
C LEU A 244 -58.36 -57.87 60.73
N THR A 245 -57.09 -58.08 60.39
CA THR A 245 -56.36 -59.31 60.72
C THR A 245 -56.24 -59.48 62.23
N VAL A 246 -56.03 -58.40 63.00
CA VAL A 246 -56.07 -58.47 64.47
C VAL A 246 -57.47 -58.83 64.95
N LEU A 247 -58.53 -58.29 64.32
CA LEU A 247 -59.91 -58.64 64.66
C LEU A 247 -60.22 -60.13 64.40
N THR A 248 -59.66 -60.74 63.34
CA THR A 248 -59.85 -62.19 63.08
C THR A 248 -59.20 -63.08 64.14
N LEU A 249 -58.27 -62.55 64.94
CA LEU A 249 -57.60 -63.26 66.03
C LEU A 249 -58.36 -63.15 67.38
N ASN A 250 -59.49 -62.43 67.44
CA ASN A 250 -60.28 -62.32 68.65
C ASN A 250 -60.86 -63.69 69.06
N GLU A 251 -60.49 -64.15 70.26
CA GLU A 251 -60.85 -65.48 70.76
C GLU A 251 -62.37 -65.67 70.93
N VAL A 252 -63.11 -64.60 71.29
CA VAL A 252 -64.57 -64.65 71.46
C VAL A 252 -65.25 -64.87 70.11
N LEU A 253 -64.85 -64.10 69.09
CA LEU A 253 -65.40 -64.22 67.74
C LEU A 253 -65.13 -65.61 67.14
N GLN A 254 -63.94 -66.18 67.36
CA GLN A 254 -63.61 -67.53 66.89
C GLN A 254 -64.44 -68.62 67.59
N GLN A 255 -64.69 -68.48 68.89
CA GLN A 255 -65.53 -69.41 69.64
C GLN A 255 -66.98 -69.39 69.14
N ASP A 256 -67.54 -68.20 68.91
CA ASP A 256 -68.90 -68.04 68.40
C ASP A 256 -69.05 -68.61 66.98
N ILE A 257 -68.06 -68.42 66.11
CA ILE A 257 -68.03 -69.07 64.78
C ILE A 257 -67.97 -70.59 64.91
N GLN A 258 -67.13 -71.13 65.79
CA GLN A 258 -67.02 -72.58 66.00
C GLN A 258 -68.32 -73.17 66.58
N ALA A 259 -68.98 -72.44 67.47
CA ALA A 259 -70.29 -72.82 67.99
C ALA A 259 -71.35 -72.84 66.88
N SER A 260 -71.35 -71.83 65.99
CA SER A 260 -72.22 -71.82 64.79
C SER A 260 -71.96 -73.02 63.88
N ASN A 261 -70.69 -73.27 63.55
CA ASN A 261 -70.28 -74.41 62.72
C ASN A 261 -70.72 -75.77 63.32
N ALA A 262 -70.64 -75.91 64.65
CA ALA A 262 -71.04 -77.14 65.36
C ALA A 262 -72.56 -77.30 65.53
N ALA A 263 -73.34 -76.23 65.34
CA ALA A 263 -74.79 -76.25 65.51
C ALA A 263 -75.51 -76.97 64.36
N TYR A 264 -74.92 -76.98 63.16
CA TYR A 264 -75.49 -77.67 62.00
C TYR A 264 -75.52 -79.19 62.19
N GLN A 265 -76.66 -79.81 61.86
CA GLN A 265 -76.85 -81.26 61.97
C GLN A 265 -77.14 -81.88 60.59
N GLY A 266 -76.37 -82.91 60.21
CA GLY A 266 -76.53 -83.64 58.95
C GLY A 266 -75.40 -83.41 57.95
N GLY A 267 -75.56 -83.92 56.72
CA GLY A 267 -74.59 -83.71 55.63
C GLY A 267 -74.81 -82.39 54.89
N ALA A 268 -73.93 -82.06 53.94
CA ALA A 268 -73.94 -80.78 53.21
C ALA A 268 -75.33 -80.35 52.65
N ALA A 269 -76.13 -81.30 52.17
CA ALA A 269 -77.47 -80.99 51.65
C ALA A 269 -78.47 -80.54 52.74
N ALA A 270 -78.35 -81.04 53.97
CA ALA A 270 -79.19 -80.62 55.09
C ALA A 270 -78.80 -79.22 55.58
N ILE A 271 -77.48 -78.96 55.66
CA ILE A 271 -76.92 -77.65 56.01
C ILE A 271 -77.40 -76.60 55.00
N GLN A 272 -77.30 -76.89 53.70
CA GLN A 272 -77.78 -75.98 52.65
C GLN A 272 -79.28 -75.67 52.75
N ALA A 273 -80.10 -76.68 53.08
CA ALA A 273 -81.55 -76.48 53.25
C ALA A 273 -81.88 -75.62 54.47
N GLU A 274 -81.13 -75.77 55.58
CA GLU A 274 -81.27 -74.90 56.75
C GLU A 274 -80.87 -73.46 56.45
N LEU A 275 -79.73 -73.27 55.79
CA LEU A 275 -79.22 -71.96 55.38
C LEU A 275 -80.20 -71.25 54.45
N ALA A 276 -80.72 -71.94 53.43
CA ALA A 276 -81.70 -71.37 52.50
C ALA A 276 -83.01 -70.94 53.19
N ALA A 277 -83.47 -71.69 54.21
CA ALA A 277 -84.66 -71.32 54.97
C ALA A 277 -84.44 -70.08 55.86
N LYS A 278 -83.27 -69.99 56.50
CA LYS A 278 -82.87 -68.80 57.27
C LYS A 278 -82.69 -67.58 56.36
N ASP A 279 -82.15 -67.79 55.16
CA ASP A 279 -81.97 -66.75 54.17
C ASP A 279 -83.29 -66.16 53.65
N GLU A 280 -84.26 -67.00 53.30
CA GLU A 280 -85.59 -66.55 52.90
C GLU A 280 -86.29 -65.74 54.01
N GLN A 281 -86.16 -66.18 55.27
CA GLN A 281 -86.69 -65.42 56.42
C GLN A 281 -85.98 -64.07 56.60
N TRP A 282 -84.65 -64.03 56.46
CA TRP A 282 -83.87 -62.81 56.60
C TRP A 282 -84.21 -61.78 55.52
N GLN A 283 -84.25 -62.19 54.25
CA GLN A 283 -84.61 -61.33 53.12
C GLN A 283 -86.03 -60.76 53.28
N ALA A 284 -86.99 -61.56 53.76
CA ALA A 284 -88.33 -61.08 54.05
C ALA A 284 -88.35 -60.02 55.17
N ALA A 285 -87.51 -60.18 56.20
CA ALA A 285 -87.37 -59.21 57.28
C ALA A 285 -86.65 -57.92 56.82
N ASP A 286 -85.63 -58.04 55.98
CA ASP A 286 -84.90 -56.90 55.41
C ASP A 286 -85.82 -56.04 54.52
N ALA A 287 -86.52 -56.67 53.57
CA ALA A 287 -87.48 -56.01 52.67
C ALA A 287 -88.61 -55.29 53.42
N ALA A 288 -88.99 -55.79 54.61
CA ALA A 288 -89.99 -55.18 55.48
C ALA A 288 -89.42 -54.09 56.43
N GLY A 289 -88.10 -53.90 56.48
CA GLY A 289 -87.46 -53.00 57.43
C GLY A 289 -87.55 -53.47 58.89
N ASN A 290 -87.79 -54.76 59.14
CA ASN A 290 -88.18 -55.28 60.45
C ASN A 290 -87.01 -55.77 61.30
N ASN A 291 -86.38 -54.86 62.05
CA ASN A 291 -85.30 -55.21 62.99
C ASN A 291 -85.77 -56.00 64.24
N ALA A 292 -87.08 -56.22 64.40
CA ALA A 292 -87.64 -56.98 65.50
C ALA A 292 -87.89 -58.46 65.15
N ASP A 293 -87.61 -58.89 63.91
CA ASP A 293 -87.64 -60.31 63.55
C ASP A 293 -86.70 -61.12 64.47
N PRO A 294 -87.12 -62.28 65.00
CA PRO A 294 -86.30 -63.06 65.92
C PRO A 294 -84.91 -63.42 65.37
N LEU A 295 -84.83 -63.78 64.09
CA LEU A 295 -83.56 -64.18 63.45
C LEU A 295 -82.65 -62.96 63.28
N VAL A 296 -83.18 -61.85 62.79
CA VAL A 296 -82.41 -60.59 62.66
C VAL A 296 -81.92 -60.10 64.02
N ARG A 297 -82.81 -60.10 65.02
CA ARG A 297 -82.48 -59.66 66.38
C ARG A 297 -81.41 -60.55 67.01
N GLU A 298 -81.45 -61.86 66.80
CA GLU A 298 -80.45 -62.81 67.31
C GLU A 298 -79.04 -62.44 66.83
N HIS A 299 -78.87 -62.19 65.53
CA HIS A 299 -77.55 -61.90 64.93
C HIS A 299 -77.13 -60.42 64.98
N MET A 300 -78.03 -59.50 65.36
CA MET A 300 -77.71 -58.08 65.61
C MET A 300 -77.54 -57.74 67.09
N THR A 301 -77.90 -58.64 68.02
CA THR A 301 -77.77 -58.40 69.48
C THR A 301 -76.95 -59.47 70.21
N SER A 302 -76.32 -60.38 69.48
CA SER A 302 -75.38 -61.37 70.03
C SER A 302 -74.13 -60.69 70.60
N ALA A 303 -73.34 -61.42 71.41
CA ALA A 303 -72.06 -60.94 71.92
C ALA A 303 -71.12 -60.56 70.77
N THR A 304 -71.01 -61.43 69.76
CA THR A 304 -70.32 -61.13 68.49
C THR A 304 -70.82 -59.83 67.85
N ALA A 305 -72.13 -59.61 67.72
CA ALA A 305 -72.67 -58.41 67.08
C ALA A 305 -72.31 -57.13 67.84
N LEU A 306 -72.29 -57.19 69.18
CA LEU A 306 -71.88 -56.07 70.04
C LEU A 306 -70.38 -55.75 69.88
N ASP A 307 -69.52 -56.76 69.85
CA ASP A 307 -68.07 -56.58 69.64
C ASP A 307 -67.77 -55.97 68.26
N LEU A 308 -68.48 -56.41 67.22
CA LEU A 308 -68.36 -55.84 65.87
C LEU A 308 -68.92 -54.42 65.79
N ALA A 309 -70.01 -54.11 66.50
CA ALA A 309 -70.55 -52.76 66.60
C ALA A 309 -69.62 -51.82 67.38
N GLU A 310 -68.93 -52.30 68.43
CA GLU A 310 -67.91 -51.54 69.16
C GLU A 310 -66.70 -51.25 68.26
N PHE A 311 -66.23 -52.25 67.51
CA PHE A 311 -65.17 -52.07 66.51
C PHE A 311 -65.56 -51.00 65.48
N GLN A 312 -66.77 -51.09 64.91
CA GLN A 312 -67.29 -50.09 63.98
C GLN A 312 -67.33 -48.69 64.61
N ALA A 313 -67.77 -48.57 65.87
CA ALA A 313 -67.86 -47.27 66.55
C ALA A 313 -66.49 -46.61 66.74
N VAL A 314 -65.43 -47.41 66.94
CA VAL A 314 -64.04 -46.92 67.04
C VAL A 314 -63.46 -46.61 65.65
N TYR A 315 -63.81 -47.40 64.63
CA TYR A 315 -63.31 -47.29 63.27
C TYR A 315 -64.44 -47.03 62.27
N PRO A 316 -65.06 -45.83 62.27
CA PRO A 316 -66.31 -45.53 61.56
C PRO A 316 -66.21 -45.61 60.04
N ALA A 317 -65.00 -45.59 59.47
CA ALA A 317 -64.77 -45.85 58.05
C ALA A 317 -65.21 -47.28 57.64
N ASN A 318 -65.34 -48.20 58.58
CA ASN A 318 -65.96 -49.51 58.37
C ASN A 318 -67.48 -49.36 58.51
N LEU A 319 -68.16 -49.11 57.39
CA LEU A 319 -69.60 -48.86 57.33
C LEU A 319 -70.44 -50.05 57.78
N GLU A 320 -69.95 -51.26 57.52
CA GLU A 320 -70.60 -52.51 57.91
C GLU A 320 -69.52 -53.57 58.10
N VAL A 321 -69.51 -54.21 59.26
CA VAL A 321 -68.61 -55.34 59.59
C VAL A 321 -69.44 -56.51 60.07
N PHE A 322 -69.21 -57.69 59.48
CA PHE A 322 -69.85 -58.93 59.88
C PHE A 322 -68.95 -60.15 59.70
N ILE A 323 -69.30 -61.24 60.38
CA ILE A 323 -68.60 -62.52 60.26
C ILE A 323 -69.57 -63.64 59.88
N THR A 324 -69.08 -64.56 59.07
CA THR A 324 -69.79 -65.76 58.62
C THR A 324 -69.14 -67.01 59.16
N ASP A 325 -69.90 -68.10 59.25
CA ASP A 325 -69.39 -69.42 59.55
C ASP A 325 -68.79 -70.10 58.29
N LEU A 326 -68.30 -71.34 58.43
CA LEU A 326 -67.63 -72.09 57.37
C LEU A 326 -68.56 -72.40 56.18
N TYR A 327 -69.87 -72.38 56.41
CA TYR A 327 -70.88 -72.68 55.42
C TYR A 327 -71.53 -71.42 54.83
N GLY A 328 -71.11 -70.23 55.26
CA GLY A 328 -71.62 -68.95 54.77
C GLY A 328 -72.82 -68.41 55.53
N GLY A 329 -73.22 -69.01 56.64
CA GLY A 329 -74.27 -68.45 57.50
C GLY A 329 -73.74 -67.27 58.32
N LEU A 330 -74.56 -66.23 58.49
CA LEU A 330 -74.22 -65.08 59.32
C LEU A 330 -74.13 -65.47 60.80
N VAL A 331 -73.00 -65.15 61.46
CA VAL A 331 -72.81 -65.41 62.90
C VAL A 331 -73.11 -64.15 63.71
N GLY A 332 -72.69 -62.99 63.23
CA GLY A 332 -73.10 -61.71 63.77
C GLY A 332 -72.66 -60.54 62.90
N THR A 333 -73.37 -59.42 63.06
CA THR A 333 -73.19 -58.24 62.22
C THR A 333 -73.39 -56.95 63.00
N SER A 334 -72.61 -55.93 62.66
CA SER A 334 -72.74 -54.56 63.19
C SER A 334 -73.96 -53.80 62.62
N ARG A 335 -74.38 -54.14 61.39
CA ARG A 335 -75.56 -53.57 60.71
C ARG A 335 -76.31 -54.66 59.93
N ARG A 336 -77.57 -54.43 59.59
CA ARG A 336 -78.37 -55.45 58.92
C ARG A 336 -77.90 -55.63 57.46
N THR A 337 -77.48 -56.85 57.13
CA THR A 337 -77.14 -57.28 55.77
C THR A 337 -78.40 -57.51 54.93
N SER A 338 -78.27 -57.55 53.61
CA SER A 338 -79.35 -57.88 52.67
C SER A 338 -79.90 -59.30 52.83
N ASP A 339 -79.03 -60.22 53.20
CA ASP A 339 -79.23 -61.67 53.20
C ASP A 339 -78.42 -62.33 54.33
N TYR A 340 -78.83 -63.53 54.71
CA TYR A 340 -78.21 -64.30 55.80
C TYR A 340 -77.14 -65.26 55.29
N TYR A 341 -77.39 -65.88 54.13
CA TYR A 341 -76.45 -66.78 53.48
C TYR A 341 -75.55 -65.97 52.55
N GLN A 342 -74.24 -66.11 52.72
CA GLN A 342 -73.23 -65.28 52.06
C GLN A 342 -72.28 -66.11 51.19
N ALA A 343 -72.32 -67.45 51.26
CA ALA A 343 -71.36 -68.28 50.55
C ALA A 343 -71.60 -68.36 49.03
N ASP A 344 -72.74 -67.94 48.51
CA ASP A 344 -72.95 -67.74 47.07
C ASP A 344 -72.27 -66.49 46.51
N GLU A 345 -71.85 -65.57 47.38
CA GLU A 345 -71.21 -64.33 46.97
C GLU A 345 -69.80 -64.54 46.41
N ALA A 346 -69.47 -63.79 45.36
CA ALA A 346 -68.17 -63.87 44.68
C ALA A 346 -67.01 -63.52 45.63
N TRP A 347 -67.21 -62.51 46.50
CA TRP A 347 -66.23 -62.11 47.49
C TRP A 347 -65.99 -63.19 48.55
N TRP A 348 -67.03 -63.94 48.93
CA TRP A 348 -66.93 -65.00 49.93
C TRP A 348 -66.15 -66.18 49.37
N GLN A 349 -66.48 -66.61 48.14
CA GLN A 349 -65.76 -67.67 47.45
C GLN A 349 -64.28 -67.33 47.24
N ALA A 350 -63.97 -66.08 46.90
CA ALA A 350 -62.61 -65.59 46.78
C ALA A 350 -61.86 -65.59 48.11
N ALA A 351 -62.51 -65.16 49.20
CA ALA A 351 -61.89 -65.16 50.52
C ALA A 351 -61.72 -66.57 51.13
N TYR A 352 -62.66 -67.48 50.87
CA TYR A 352 -62.56 -68.89 51.28
C TYR A 352 -61.45 -69.62 50.51
N ASN A 353 -61.33 -69.33 49.21
CA ASN A 353 -60.31 -69.88 48.30
C ASN A 353 -60.13 -71.40 48.44
N ASN A 354 -61.22 -72.17 48.26
CA ASN A 354 -61.23 -73.63 48.39
C ASN A 354 -60.66 -74.13 49.75
N GLY A 355 -60.90 -73.38 50.84
CA GLY A 355 -60.41 -73.69 52.18
C GLY A 355 -58.96 -73.28 52.44
N GLN A 356 -58.24 -72.76 51.44
CA GLN A 356 -56.89 -72.25 51.64
C GLN A 356 -56.90 -70.88 52.34
N GLY A 357 -57.96 -70.09 52.15
CA GLY A 357 -58.12 -68.73 52.67
C GLY A 357 -57.24 -67.71 51.93
N ALA A 358 -57.83 -66.63 51.44
CA ALA A 358 -57.14 -65.50 50.83
C ALA A 358 -57.78 -64.18 51.26
N ILE A 359 -57.00 -63.10 51.32
CA ILE A 359 -57.56 -61.76 51.51
C ILE A 359 -58.17 -61.34 50.18
N TYR A 360 -59.42 -60.89 50.21
CA TYR A 360 -60.11 -60.35 49.06
C TYR A 360 -60.42 -58.88 49.28
N ILE A 361 -60.17 -58.07 48.25
CA ILE A 361 -60.53 -56.65 48.21
C ILE A 361 -61.29 -56.47 46.90
N SER A 362 -62.50 -55.92 46.96
CA SER A 362 -63.28 -55.62 45.75
C SER A 362 -62.74 -54.38 45.05
N SER A 363 -63.14 -54.21 43.80
CA SER A 363 -63.12 -52.89 43.17
C SER A 363 -64.04 -51.92 43.93
N PRO A 364 -63.79 -50.60 43.83
CA PRO A 364 -64.67 -49.59 44.41
C PRO A 364 -66.07 -49.61 43.84
N SER A 365 -67.07 -49.68 44.70
CA SER A 365 -68.48 -49.58 44.30
C SER A 365 -69.20 -48.49 45.07
N PHE A 366 -70.17 -47.83 44.43
CA PHE A 366 -70.94 -46.76 45.06
C PHE A 366 -71.97 -47.35 46.02
N ASP A 367 -71.79 -47.08 47.31
CA ASP A 367 -72.74 -47.48 48.33
C ASP A 367 -73.90 -46.46 48.38
N GLN A 368 -75.10 -46.89 48.00
CA GLN A 368 -76.27 -46.01 47.93
C GLN A 368 -76.72 -45.48 49.31
N SER A 369 -76.38 -46.16 50.39
CA SER A 369 -76.77 -45.81 51.76
C SER A 369 -75.83 -44.79 52.39
N ALA A 370 -74.53 -44.90 52.10
CA ALA A 370 -73.51 -43.93 52.51
C ALA A 370 -73.39 -42.74 51.55
N GLY A 371 -73.78 -42.90 50.28
CA GLY A 371 -73.63 -41.87 49.25
C GLY A 371 -72.18 -41.66 48.81
N GLU A 372 -71.29 -42.62 49.07
CA GLU A 372 -69.85 -42.57 48.81
C GLU A 372 -69.35 -43.89 48.20
N LEU A 373 -68.17 -43.88 47.57
CA LEU A 373 -67.52 -45.13 47.15
C LEU A 373 -67.05 -45.93 48.38
N SER A 374 -67.15 -47.25 48.25
CA SER A 374 -66.70 -48.19 49.28
C SER A 374 -66.01 -49.40 48.67
N LEU A 375 -65.23 -50.08 49.50
CA LEU A 375 -64.52 -51.32 49.19
C LEU A 375 -65.03 -52.42 50.08
N LEU A 376 -65.21 -53.61 49.51
CA LEU A 376 -65.44 -54.81 50.29
C LEU A 376 -64.10 -55.46 50.58
N ILE A 377 -63.75 -55.57 51.87
CA ILE A 377 -62.55 -56.26 52.31
C ILE A 377 -63.00 -57.51 53.09
N ALA A 378 -62.60 -58.69 52.61
CA ALA A 378 -62.93 -59.97 53.22
C ALA A 378 -61.66 -60.74 53.61
N LEU A 379 -61.63 -61.24 54.84
CA LEU A 379 -60.49 -61.95 55.43
C LEU A 379 -60.94 -63.32 55.96
N PRO A 380 -60.16 -64.39 55.71
CA PRO A 380 -60.43 -65.70 56.27
C PRO A 380 -60.13 -65.70 57.77
N MET A 381 -61.09 -66.13 58.58
CA MET A 381 -60.88 -66.39 60.00
C MET A 381 -60.40 -67.82 60.15
N ARG A 382 -59.27 -68.01 60.83
CA ARG A 382 -58.62 -69.33 60.96
C ARG A 382 -58.69 -69.83 62.39
N ASN A 383 -58.89 -71.14 62.55
CA ASN A 383 -58.71 -71.79 63.82
C ASN A 383 -57.23 -71.68 64.25
N ARG A 384 -57.00 -71.20 65.47
CA ARG A 384 -55.66 -71.02 66.03
C ARG A 384 -54.82 -72.30 66.10
N ASP A 385 -55.46 -73.45 66.33
CA ASP A 385 -54.78 -74.73 66.54
C ASP A 385 -54.59 -75.52 65.25
N THR A 386 -55.58 -75.51 64.35
CA THR A 386 -55.54 -76.28 63.09
C THR A 386 -55.09 -75.47 61.88
N GLY A 387 -55.20 -74.14 61.92
CA GLY A 387 -54.93 -73.24 60.79
C GLY A 387 -55.99 -73.27 59.68
N GLU A 388 -57.00 -74.12 59.81
CA GLU A 388 -58.11 -74.24 58.86
C GLU A 388 -59.02 -73.01 58.93
N VAL A 389 -59.55 -72.60 57.77
CA VAL A 389 -60.55 -71.53 57.70
C VAL A 389 -61.83 -72.03 58.38
N ILE A 390 -62.34 -71.26 59.34
CA ILE A 390 -63.56 -71.56 60.09
C ILE A 390 -64.71 -70.61 59.78
N GLY A 391 -64.44 -69.51 59.09
CA GLY A 391 -65.40 -68.46 58.76
C GLY A 391 -64.72 -67.33 58.00
N ILE A 392 -65.49 -66.31 57.62
CA ILE A 392 -64.98 -65.14 56.89
C ILE A 392 -65.47 -63.87 57.56
N LEU A 393 -64.54 -62.96 57.85
CA LEU A 393 -64.81 -61.58 58.25
C LEU A 393 -64.94 -60.73 56.99
N ARG A 394 -65.99 -59.91 56.90
CA ARG A 394 -66.22 -58.98 55.81
C ARG A 394 -66.46 -57.59 56.37
N THR A 395 -65.84 -56.57 55.76
CA THR A 395 -66.15 -55.16 56.00
C THR A 395 -66.47 -54.41 54.69
N THR A 396 -67.40 -53.46 54.75
CA THR A 396 -67.55 -52.37 53.77
C THR A 396 -66.75 -51.16 54.28
N TYR A 397 -65.66 -50.83 53.61
CA TYR A 397 -64.75 -49.76 53.98
C TYR A 397 -64.94 -48.52 53.08
N LEU A 398 -65.21 -47.36 53.67
CA LEU A 398 -65.44 -46.11 52.94
C LEU A 398 -64.15 -45.54 52.36
N LEU A 399 -64.20 -45.14 51.10
CA LEU A 399 -63.08 -44.52 50.39
C LEU A 399 -62.94 -43.01 50.66
N SER A 400 -63.83 -42.38 51.42
CA SER A 400 -63.68 -40.97 51.82
C SER A 400 -62.38 -40.69 52.56
N VAL A 401 -61.82 -41.69 53.26
CA VAL A 401 -60.51 -41.60 53.92
C VAL A 401 -59.35 -41.45 52.91
N VAL A 402 -59.53 -41.94 51.68
CA VAL A 402 -58.57 -41.76 50.58
C VAL A 402 -58.70 -40.37 49.95
N THR A 403 -59.89 -39.77 49.95
CA THR A 403 -60.12 -38.41 49.44
C THR A 403 -59.22 -37.39 50.14
N ASP A 404 -59.06 -37.50 51.46
CA ASP A 404 -58.21 -36.59 52.23
C ASP A 404 -56.75 -36.63 51.75
N ILE A 405 -56.24 -37.81 51.37
CA ILE A 405 -54.89 -37.99 50.82
C ILE A 405 -54.80 -37.38 49.42
N LEU A 406 -55.81 -37.58 48.58
CA LEU A 406 -55.85 -37.06 47.21
C LEU A 406 -56.01 -35.53 47.14
N SER A 407 -56.57 -34.92 48.19
CA SER A 407 -56.83 -33.48 48.26
C SER A 407 -55.58 -32.61 48.49
N GLU A 408 -54.41 -33.22 48.72
CA GLU A 408 -53.14 -32.50 48.87
C GLU A 408 -52.78 -31.80 47.55
N LYS A 409 -52.73 -30.46 47.57
CA LYS A 409 -52.37 -29.64 46.40
C LYS A 409 -50.88 -29.33 46.35
N ILE A 410 -50.28 -29.53 45.18
CA ILE A 410 -48.95 -29.00 44.85
C ILE A 410 -49.10 -27.83 43.90
N GLY A 411 -48.57 -26.68 44.31
CA GLY A 411 -48.72 -25.46 43.52
C GLY A 411 -50.17 -24.99 43.43
N GLU A 412 -50.50 -24.27 42.37
CA GLU A 412 -51.84 -23.74 42.10
C GLU A 412 -52.71 -24.72 41.29
N THR A 413 -52.09 -25.49 40.38
CA THR A 413 -52.78 -26.37 39.42
C THR A 413 -52.43 -27.85 39.54
N GLY A 414 -51.60 -28.24 40.51
CA GLY A 414 -51.27 -29.64 40.76
C GLY A 414 -52.41 -30.37 41.48
N GLU A 415 -52.88 -31.44 40.87
CA GLU A 415 -53.97 -32.27 41.36
C GLU A 415 -53.62 -33.76 41.19
N THR A 416 -54.25 -34.59 42.03
CA THR A 416 -53.98 -36.04 42.07
C THR A 416 -55.27 -36.82 41.89
N ASP A 417 -55.24 -37.75 40.93
CA ASP A 417 -56.37 -38.60 40.60
C ASP A 417 -56.01 -40.08 40.83
N LEU A 418 -57.00 -40.85 41.29
CA LEU A 418 -56.85 -42.28 41.55
C LEU A 418 -57.67 -43.10 40.55
N PHE A 419 -56.98 -43.95 39.79
CA PHE A 419 -57.55 -44.80 38.76
C PHE A 419 -57.73 -46.24 39.24
N PHE A 420 -58.94 -46.76 39.05
CA PHE A 420 -59.30 -48.13 39.38
C PHE A 420 -59.40 -48.97 38.09
N PRO A 421 -58.49 -49.93 37.85
CA PRO A 421 -58.55 -50.76 36.66
C PRO A 421 -59.77 -51.70 36.71
N GLY A 422 -60.47 -51.83 35.58
CA GLY A 422 -61.52 -52.84 35.39
C GLY A 422 -62.97 -52.35 35.50
N GLU A 423 -63.23 -51.23 36.19
CA GLU A 423 -64.61 -50.74 36.42
C GLU A 423 -64.92 -49.38 35.80
N ALA A 424 -63.97 -48.79 35.05
CA ALA A 424 -64.15 -47.51 34.40
C ALA A 424 -64.59 -46.41 35.38
N ILE A 425 -64.05 -46.37 36.60
CA ILE A 425 -64.28 -45.31 37.59
C ILE A 425 -62.92 -44.76 38.03
N TYR A 426 -62.84 -43.45 38.25
CA TYR A 426 -61.71 -42.79 38.90
C TYR A 426 -62.21 -41.75 39.91
N GLN A 427 -61.35 -41.41 40.87
CA GLN A 427 -61.62 -40.42 41.89
C GLN A 427 -60.74 -39.19 41.67
N LEU A 428 -61.38 -38.03 41.59
CA LEU A 428 -60.72 -36.73 41.50
C LEU A 428 -60.27 -36.23 42.87
N SER A 429 -59.26 -35.38 42.89
CA SER A 429 -58.83 -34.64 44.10
C SER A 429 -59.96 -33.83 44.77
N SER A 430 -61.02 -33.48 44.02
CA SER A 430 -62.23 -32.81 44.52
C SER A 430 -63.15 -33.72 45.34
N GLY A 431 -62.89 -35.03 45.35
CA GLY A 431 -63.79 -36.04 45.92
C GLY A 431 -64.95 -36.42 45.00
N GLU A 432 -65.03 -35.83 43.79
CA GLU A 432 -65.98 -36.25 42.76
C GLU A 432 -65.51 -37.54 42.09
N TYR A 433 -66.48 -38.36 41.69
CA TYR A 433 -66.26 -39.62 41.00
C TYR A 433 -66.79 -39.53 39.58
N ALA A 434 -66.00 -40.00 38.62
CA ALA A 434 -66.35 -39.96 37.21
C ALA A 434 -66.09 -41.32 36.55
N GLU A 435 -66.89 -41.62 35.52
CA GLU A 435 -66.63 -42.78 34.67
C GLU A 435 -65.41 -42.48 33.77
N VAL A 436 -64.41 -43.36 33.77
CA VAL A 436 -63.25 -43.31 32.87
C VAL A 436 -63.69 -43.80 31.49
N THR A 437 -63.57 -42.96 30.47
CA THR A 437 -63.76 -43.43 29.08
C THR A 437 -62.65 -44.40 28.67
N PRO A 438 -62.87 -45.35 27.75
CA PRO A 438 -61.81 -46.23 27.25
C PRO A 438 -60.59 -45.46 26.71
N GLU A 439 -60.82 -44.28 26.13
CA GLU A 439 -59.76 -43.40 25.63
C GLU A 439 -58.92 -42.78 26.78
N GLU A 440 -59.55 -42.28 27.84
CA GLU A 440 -58.84 -41.76 29.03
C GLU A 440 -58.05 -42.87 29.75
N PHE A 441 -58.60 -44.08 29.82
CA PHE A 441 -57.90 -45.22 30.40
C PHE A 441 -56.66 -45.61 29.58
N GLU A 442 -56.77 -45.64 28.25
CA GLU A 442 -55.61 -45.84 27.37
C GLU A 442 -54.57 -44.72 27.55
N GLN A 443 -55.01 -43.46 27.68
CA GLN A 443 -54.12 -42.33 27.94
C GLN A 443 -53.34 -42.50 29.24
N VAL A 444 -54.01 -42.88 30.35
CA VAL A 444 -53.37 -43.12 31.65
C VAL A 444 -52.41 -44.31 31.60
N GLN A 445 -52.76 -45.38 30.88
CA GLN A 445 -51.85 -46.51 30.70
C GLN A 445 -50.64 -46.17 29.80
N ALA A 446 -50.82 -45.26 28.85
CA ALA A 446 -49.76 -44.76 27.98
C ALA A 446 -48.80 -43.82 28.71
N ILE A 447 -49.19 -43.26 29.86
CA ILE A 447 -48.25 -42.53 30.73
C ILE A 447 -47.13 -43.48 31.11
N ALA A 448 -45.90 -43.04 30.86
CA ALA A 448 -44.71 -43.81 31.14
C ALA A 448 -44.71 -44.27 32.61
N SER A 449 -44.42 -45.55 32.83
CA SER A 449 -44.29 -46.10 34.19
C SER A 449 -43.10 -45.49 34.94
N GLU A 450 -42.11 -44.99 34.19
CA GLU A 450 -40.98 -44.21 34.66
C GLU A 450 -41.03 -42.82 34.03
N GLY A 451 -40.88 -41.79 34.85
CA GLY A 451 -40.79 -40.40 34.41
C GLY A 451 -42.13 -39.67 34.26
N ILE A 452 -42.12 -38.62 33.45
CA ILE A 452 -43.28 -37.76 33.17
C ILE A 452 -43.72 -37.86 31.71
N THR A 453 -45.01 -37.62 31.46
CA THR A 453 -45.59 -37.55 30.12
C THR A 453 -46.30 -36.22 29.94
N GLU A 454 -46.05 -35.51 28.83
CA GLU A 454 -46.79 -34.30 28.47
C GLU A 454 -47.99 -34.69 27.60
N SER A 455 -49.21 -34.35 28.03
CA SER A 455 -50.44 -34.66 27.30
C SER A 455 -51.55 -33.66 27.62
N VAL A 456 -52.60 -33.68 26.80
CA VAL A 456 -53.87 -33.03 27.16
C VAL A 456 -54.57 -33.93 28.18
N TYR A 457 -54.81 -33.40 29.38
CA TYR A 457 -55.48 -34.10 30.47
C TYR A 457 -56.45 -33.15 31.16
N GLY A 458 -57.70 -33.59 31.37
CA GLY A 458 -58.78 -32.71 31.86
C GLY A 458 -59.08 -31.52 30.93
N GLY A 459 -58.77 -31.63 29.63
CA GLY A 459 -58.92 -30.55 28.65
C GLY A 459 -57.84 -29.46 28.69
N LEU A 460 -56.83 -29.60 29.56
CA LEU A 460 -55.69 -28.70 29.69
C LEU A 460 -54.39 -29.39 29.26
N GLN A 461 -53.41 -28.62 28.78
CA GLN A 461 -52.07 -29.15 28.52
C GLN A 461 -51.35 -29.31 29.86
N SER A 462 -51.03 -30.55 30.21
CA SER A 462 -50.52 -30.92 31.53
C SER A 462 -49.31 -31.85 31.44
N VAL A 463 -48.49 -31.81 32.48
CA VAL A 463 -47.40 -32.75 32.75
C VAL A 463 -47.92 -33.75 33.75
N LEU A 464 -47.80 -35.04 33.43
CA LEU A 464 -48.35 -36.14 34.21
C LEU A 464 -47.26 -37.05 34.75
N ALA A 465 -47.42 -37.52 35.99
CA ALA A 465 -46.62 -38.56 36.61
C ALA A 465 -47.52 -39.70 37.09
N ARG A 466 -47.10 -40.93 36.85
CA ARG A 466 -47.86 -42.15 37.17
C ARG A 466 -47.17 -42.95 38.27
N ALA A 467 -47.92 -43.45 39.25
CA ALA A 467 -47.42 -44.36 40.28
C ALA A 467 -48.43 -45.47 40.60
N PRO A 468 -48.06 -46.76 40.51
CA PRO A 468 -48.90 -47.85 41.03
C PRO A 468 -48.90 -47.84 42.57
N LEU A 469 -49.99 -48.30 43.18
CA LEU A 469 -50.05 -48.46 44.65
C LEU A 469 -48.91 -49.34 45.17
N GLN A 470 -48.39 -48.94 46.34
CA GLN A 470 -47.33 -49.65 47.06
C GLN A 470 -47.61 -49.57 48.57
N ALA A 471 -47.28 -50.61 49.33
CA ALA A 471 -47.39 -50.64 50.79
C ALA A 471 -46.01 -50.76 51.46
N SER A 472 -45.92 -50.45 52.76
CA SER A 472 -44.65 -50.52 53.53
C SER A 472 -44.07 -51.94 53.60
N GLU A 473 -44.92 -52.96 53.64
CA GLU A 473 -44.56 -54.37 53.47
C GLU A 473 -45.27 -54.90 52.22
N THR A 474 -44.61 -55.79 51.47
CA THR A 474 -45.20 -56.35 50.25
C THR A 474 -46.44 -57.17 50.60
N ASN A 475 -47.61 -56.67 50.23
CA ASN A 475 -48.90 -57.31 50.46
C ASN A 475 -49.54 -57.69 49.11
N PRO A 476 -49.58 -58.98 48.75
CA PRO A 476 -50.12 -59.43 47.46
C PRO A 476 -51.57 -59.01 47.20
N ALA A 477 -52.36 -58.75 48.25
CA ALA A 477 -53.73 -58.28 48.10
C ALA A 477 -53.80 -56.83 47.63
N ILE A 478 -52.81 -55.99 47.98
CA ILE A 478 -52.73 -54.59 47.58
C ILE A 478 -52.05 -54.48 46.21
N ASP A 479 -50.93 -55.19 46.02
CA ASP A 479 -50.21 -55.22 44.73
C ASP A 479 -51.11 -55.77 43.60
N GLY A 480 -52.03 -56.67 43.94
CA GLY A 480 -53.01 -57.27 43.02
C GLY A 480 -54.15 -56.36 42.59
N LEU A 481 -54.37 -55.21 43.26
CA LEU A 481 -55.45 -54.27 42.92
C LEU A 481 -55.20 -53.55 41.59
N GLY A 482 -53.93 -53.31 41.24
CA GLY A 482 -53.54 -52.60 40.03
C GLY A 482 -53.93 -51.12 39.98
N TRP A 483 -54.32 -50.50 41.10
CA TRP A 483 -54.70 -49.09 41.14
C TRP A 483 -53.51 -48.19 40.83
N ILE A 484 -53.80 -47.07 40.17
CA ILE A 484 -52.79 -46.14 39.66
C ILE A 484 -53.11 -44.74 40.15
N VAL A 485 -52.15 -44.11 40.79
CA VAL A 485 -52.16 -42.67 41.08
C VAL A 485 -51.59 -41.93 39.89
N VAL A 486 -52.33 -40.91 39.43
CA VAL A 486 -51.89 -39.97 38.40
C VAL A 486 -51.83 -38.59 39.02
N PHE A 487 -50.62 -38.06 39.17
CA PHE A 487 -50.42 -36.66 39.49
C PHE A 487 -50.34 -35.87 38.19
N HIS A 488 -51.04 -34.74 38.11
CA HIS A 488 -50.94 -33.84 36.96
C HIS A 488 -50.84 -32.38 37.38
N GLN A 489 -50.08 -31.61 36.61
CA GLN A 489 -49.94 -30.16 36.77
C GLN A 489 -49.97 -29.49 35.40
N THR A 490 -50.51 -28.28 35.29
CA THR A 490 -50.53 -27.58 34.00
C THR A 490 -49.11 -27.29 33.50
N GLN A 491 -48.90 -27.40 32.19
CA GLN A 491 -47.59 -27.17 31.57
C GLN A 491 -47.03 -25.77 31.89
N GLN A 492 -47.91 -24.76 31.96
CA GLN A 492 -47.50 -23.38 32.26
C GLN A 492 -46.91 -23.24 33.65
N GLU A 493 -47.48 -23.91 34.65
CA GLU A 493 -46.96 -23.85 36.01
C GLU A 493 -45.72 -24.73 36.17
N ALA A 494 -45.78 -25.96 35.66
CA ALA A 494 -44.69 -26.94 35.77
C ALA A 494 -43.38 -26.43 35.15
N PHE A 495 -43.45 -25.68 34.04
CA PHE A 495 -42.27 -25.11 33.38
C PHE A 495 -41.99 -23.64 33.72
N ALA A 496 -42.80 -22.99 34.57
CA ALA A 496 -42.56 -21.60 34.97
C ALA A 496 -41.15 -21.35 35.54
N PRO A 497 -40.55 -22.25 36.36
CA PRO A 497 -39.17 -22.09 36.82
C PRO A 497 -38.15 -22.09 35.68
N VAL A 498 -38.37 -22.92 34.65
CA VAL A 498 -37.54 -22.96 33.44
C VAL A 498 -37.60 -21.61 32.73
N ASP A 499 -38.80 -21.08 32.54
CA ASP A 499 -39.00 -19.80 31.85
C ASP A 499 -38.38 -18.62 32.61
N GLN A 500 -38.46 -18.63 33.94
CA GLN A 500 -37.86 -17.60 34.77
C GLN A 500 -36.33 -17.61 34.66
N GLU A 501 -35.70 -18.78 34.66
CA GLU A 501 -34.25 -18.91 34.54
C GLU A 501 -33.78 -18.57 33.11
N LEU A 502 -34.54 -18.99 32.09
CA LEU A 502 -34.29 -18.61 30.70
C LEU A 502 -34.32 -17.08 30.50
N ARG A 503 -35.26 -16.37 31.14
CA ARG A 503 -35.27 -14.90 31.16
C ARG A 503 -33.98 -14.33 31.76
N GLY A 504 -33.50 -14.90 32.87
CA GLY A 504 -32.24 -14.51 33.51
C GLY A 504 -31.04 -14.62 32.57
N ILE A 505 -30.91 -15.76 31.88
CA ILE A 505 -29.85 -16.01 30.90
C ILE A 505 -29.91 -14.96 29.77
N ILE A 506 -31.09 -14.71 29.18
CA ILE A 506 -31.18 -13.76 28.07
C ILE A 506 -30.89 -12.31 28.54
N VAL A 507 -31.33 -11.90 29.73
CA VAL A 507 -30.98 -10.57 30.30
C VAL A 507 -29.46 -10.45 30.44
N PHE A 508 -28.82 -11.48 30.97
CA PHE A 508 -27.36 -11.52 31.09
C PHE A 508 -26.67 -11.36 29.73
N ILE A 509 -27.13 -12.08 28.70
CA ILE A 509 -26.63 -11.95 27.32
C ILE A 509 -26.77 -10.50 26.81
N VAL A 510 -27.93 -9.88 26.99
CA VAL A 510 -28.18 -8.49 26.57
C VAL A 510 -27.24 -7.51 27.28
N VAL A 511 -27.07 -7.65 28.60
CA VAL A 511 -26.16 -6.79 29.38
C VAL A 511 -24.72 -6.94 28.91
N VAL A 512 -24.25 -8.17 28.68
CA VAL A 512 -22.90 -8.45 28.17
C VAL A 512 -22.70 -7.83 26.79
N LEU A 513 -23.70 -7.92 25.90
CA LEU A 513 -23.64 -7.30 24.57
C LEU A 513 -23.59 -5.76 24.64
N ILE A 514 -24.38 -5.13 25.50
CA ILE A 514 -24.34 -3.67 25.71
C ILE A 514 -22.97 -3.24 26.24
N LEU A 515 -22.44 -3.92 27.26
CA LEU A 515 -21.12 -3.65 27.80
C LEU A 515 -20.04 -3.84 26.74
N ALA A 516 -20.18 -4.83 25.86
CA ALA A 516 -19.22 -5.06 24.79
C ALA A 516 -19.25 -3.97 23.71
N VAL A 517 -20.43 -3.45 23.37
CA VAL A 517 -20.56 -2.29 22.47
C VAL A 517 -19.93 -1.05 23.10
N LEU A 518 -20.18 -0.79 24.39
CA LEU A 518 -19.57 0.32 25.13
C LEU A 518 -18.05 0.20 25.19
N ALA A 519 -17.53 -1.00 25.49
CA ALA A 519 -16.10 -1.28 25.51
C ALA A 519 -15.48 -1.08 24.12
N ALA A 520 -16.10 -1.60 23.05
CA ALA A 520 -15.63 -1.40 21.68
C ALA A 520 -15.61 0.09 21.29
N PHE A 521 -16.60 0.87 21.73
CA PHE A 521 -16.63 2.31 21.52
C PHE A 521 -15.52 3.02 22.32
N GLY A 522 -15.30 2.64 23.58
CA GLY A 522 -14.21 3.13 24.42
C GLY A 522 -12.84 2.89 23.81
N VAL A 523 -12.56 1.65 23.39
CA VAL A 523 -11.32 1.30 22.67
C VAL A 523 -11.17 2.11 21.38
N SER A 524 -12.27 2.33 20.65
CA SER A 524 -12.24 3.19 19.46
C SER A 524 -11.90 4.65 19.76
N LEU A 525 -12.21 5.17 20.95
CA LEU A 525 -11.84 6.53 21.34
C LEU A 525 -10.39 6.61 21.82
N ILE A 526 -9.94 5.61 22.57
CA ILE A 526 -8.61 5.59 23.20
C ILE A 526 -7.51 5.30 22.16
N VAL A 527 -7.71 4.32 21.29
CA VAL A 527 -6.64 3.84 20.38
C VAL A 527 -6.67 4.58 19.03
N ILE A 528 -7.84 4.75 18.42
CA ILE A 528 -7.92 5.19 17.01
C ILE A 528 -7.80 6.70 16.84
N ARG A 529 -8.36 7.50 17.76
CA ARG A 529 -8.28 8.96 17.65
C ARG A 529 -6.82 9.47 17.62
N PRO A 530 -5.93 9.05 18.55
CA PRO A 530 -4.54 9.47 18.52
C PRO A 530 -3.83 9.07 17.22
N ILE A 531 -4.07 7.86 16.71
CA ILE A 531 -3.47 7.38 15.44
C ILE A 531 -3.91 8.24 14.24
N VAL A 532 -5.21 8.60 14.18
CA VAL A 532 -5.74 9.47 13.11
C VAL A 532 -5.14 10.87 13.20
N GLN A 533 -5.01 11.43 14.41
CA GLN A 533 -4.35 12.73 14.61
C GLN A 533 -2.88 12.66 14.19
N LEU A 534 -2.16 11.61 14.58
CA LEU A 534 -0.77 11.40 14.19
C LEU A 534 -0.59 11.35 12.66
N THR A 535 -1.49 10.65 11.99
CA THR A 535 -1.51 10.54 10.53
C THR A 535 -1.74 11.90 9.86
N ALA A 536 -2.65 12.71 10.41
CA ALA A 536 -2.89 14.06 9.91
C ALA A 536 -1.68 14.98 10.12
N THR A 537 -1.03 14.91 11.29
CA THR A 537 0.22 15.64 11.56
C THR A 537 1.34 15.23 10.61
N ALA A 538 1.51 13.92 10.36
CA ALA A 538 2.47 13.40 9.40
C ALA A 538 2.25 13.95 7.98
N GLN A 539 0.98 14.01 7.54
CA GLN A 539 0.63 14.60 6.24
C GLN A 539 1.01 16.09 6.15
N GLN A 540 0.76 16.88 7.20
CA GLN A 540 1.16 18.29 7.24
C GLN A 540 2.68 18.47 7.15
N ILE A 541 3.44 17.65 7.87
CA ILE A 541 4.92 17.67 7.82
C ILE A 541 5.42 17.28 6.44
N SER A 542 4.84 16.25 5.81
CA SER A 542 5.20 15.85 4.45
C SER A 542 4.90 16.93 3.40
N ALA A 543 3.91 17.78 3.66
CA ALA A 543 3.57 18.93 2.83
C ALA A 543 4.46 20.17 3.08
N GLY A 544 5.48 20.06 3.94
CA GLY A 544 6.47 21.11 4.18
C GLY A 544 6.22 21.95 5.44
N ASN A 545 5.17 21.68 6.23
CA ASN A 545 4.97 22.36 7.51
C ASN A 545 5.71 21.64 8.65
N TYR A 546 6.99 21.96 8.82
CA TYR A 546 7.84 21.37 9.85
C TYR A 546 7.62 21.97 11.26
N GLU A 547 6.69 22.90 11.44
CA GLU A 547 6.35 23.50 12.75
C GLU A 547 5.25 22.74 13.50
N THR A 548 4.43 21.98 12.78
CA THR A 548 3.43 21.12 13.42
C THR A 548 4.11 20.03 14.26
N ARG A 549 3.61 19.83 15.49
CA ARG A 549 4.01 18.72 16.37
C ARG A 549 2.84 17.78 16.61
N ALA A 550 3.14 16.49 16.74
CA ALA A 550 2.15 15.51 17.17
C ALA A 550 1.97 15.64 18.68
N GLU A 551 0.72 15.77 19.14
CA GLU A 551 0.40 15.87 20.56
C GLU A 551 0.56 14.49 21.24
N VAL A 552 1.35 14.44 22.32
CA VAL A 552 1.61 13.20 23.07
C VAL A 552 0.54 13.06 24.15
N THR A 553 -0.55 12.35 23.81
CA THR A 553 -1.74 12.21 24.67
C THR A 553 -1.75 10.95 25.55
N SER A 554 -0.88 9.98 25.26
CA SER A 554 -0.76 8.72 25.98
C SER A 554 0.71 8.44 26.36
N SER A 555 0.92 7.58 27.36
CA SER A 555 2.25 7.11 27.80
C SER A 555 2.58 5.69 27.29
N ASP A 556 1.79 5.17 26.35
CA ASP A 556 1.94 3.86 25.73
C ASP A 556 2.78 3.91 24.43
N GLU A 557 2.69 2.88 23.59
CA GLU A 557 3.35 2.80 22.30
C GLU A 557 2.92 3.92 21.34
N ILE A 558 1.68 4.41 21.45
CA ILE A 558 1.19 5.52 20.63
C ILE A 558 1.86 6.82 21.06
N GLY A 559 2.02 7.04 22.36
CA GLY A 559 2.78 8.15 22.92
C GLY A 559 4.26 8.14 22.53
N THR A 560 4.87 6.95 22.57
CA THR A 560 6.25 6.73 22.13
C THR A 560 6.41 7.03 20.64
N LEU A 561 5.46 6.58 19.81
CA LEU A 561 5.45 6.87 18.38
C LEU A 561 5.31 8.37 18.11
N ALA A 562 4.44 9.08 18.82
CA ALA A 562 4.31 10.53 18.71
C ALA A 562 5.60 11.27 19.09
N THR A 563 6.27 10.80 20.13
CA THR A 563 7.56 11.34 20.57
C THR A 563 8.65 11.11 19.51
N ALA A 564 8.76 9.88 18.99
CA ALA A 564 9.70 9.55 17.93
C ALA A 564 9.45 10.38 16.66
N PHE A 565 8.18 10.60 16.31
CA PHE A 565 7.79 11.43 15.18
C PHE A 565 8.24 12.89 15.37
N ASN A 566 8.04 13.45 16.57
CA ASN A 566 8.51 14.80 16.90
C ASN A 566 10.04 14.91 16.86
N ILE A 567 10.78 13.89 17.32
CA ILE A 567 12.25 13.84 17.21
C ILE A 567 12.69 13.85 15.74
N MET A 568 12.05 13.04 14.89
CA MET A 568 12.34 13.00 13.45
C MET A 568 12.10 14.37 12.81
N THR A 569 10.97 15.03 13.07
CA THR A 569 10.65 16.36 12.54
C THR A 569 11.68 17.40 13.00
N SER A 570 12.13 17.34 14.26
CA SER A 570 13.16 18.23 14.78
C SER A 570 14.49 18.04 14.04
N ARG A 571 14.92 16.79 13.81
CA ARG A 571 16.14 16.49 13.04
C ARG A 571 16.03 16.94 11.58
N LEU A 572 14.85 16.77 10.98
CA LEU A 572 14.61 17.19 9.60
C LEU A 572 14.73 18.72 9.47
N ARG A 573 14.20 19.47 10.44
CA ARG A 573 14.33 20.92 10.51
C ARG A 573 15.79 21.37 10.65
N GLU A 574 16.53 20.74 11.55
CA GLU A 574 17.98 21.00 11.75
C GLU A 574 18.78 20.69 10.49
N PHE A 575 18.47 19.57 9.81
CA PHE A 575 19.12 19.18 8.56
C PHE A 575 18.84 20.19 7.43
N ILE A 576 17.59 20.65 7.28
CA ILE A 576 17.23 21.67 6.29
C ILE A 576 17.98 22.98 6.57
N GLY A 577 17.98 23.45 7.82
CA GLY A 577 18.68 24.69 8.19
C GLY A 577 20.19 24.62 7.96
N THR A 578 20.83 23.49 8.29
CA THR A 578 22.28 23.31 8.06
C THR A 578 22.64 23.13 6.59
N LEU A 579 21.75 22.55 5.78
CA LEU A 579 21.93 22.40 4.33
C LEU A 579 21.84 23.76 3.62
N GLU A 580 20.87 24.61 3.98
CA GLU A 580 20.73 25.97 3.44
C GLU A 580 21.99 26.81 3.69
N GLN A 581 22.57 26.69 4.89
CA GLN A 581 23.80 27.40 5.24
C GLN A 581 25.01 26.92 4.42
N ARG A 582 25.19 25.59 4.25
CA ARG A 582 26.26 25.05 3.40
C ARG A 582 26.10 25.41 1.93
N VAL A 583 24.87 25.41 1.41
CA VAL A 583 24.60 25.81 0.03
C VAL A 583 24.95 27.30 -0.15
N SER A 584 24.55 28.16 0.77
CA SER A 584 24.85 29.60 0.73
C SER A 584 26.36 29.88 0.72
N ASP A 585 27.12 29.21 1.60
CA ASP A 585 28.57 29.39 1.71
C ASP A 585 29.31 28.86 0.46
N ARG A 586 28.87 27.73 -0.11
CA ARG A 586 29.46 27.17 -1.34
C ARG A 586 29.15 28.02 -2.57
N THR A 587 27.94 28.56 -2.68
CA THR A 587 27.54 29.47 -3.78
C THR A 587 28.35 30.76 -3.76
N ARG A 588 28.65 31.31 -2.58
CA ARG A 588 29.48 32.52 -2.44
C ARG A 588 30.92 32.32 -2.90
N ALA A 589 31.56 31.22 -2.50
CA ALA A 589 32.93 30.90 -2.90
C ALA A 589 33.06 30.66 -4.42
N LEU A 590 32.10 29.97 -5.03
CA LEU A 590 32.06 29.73 -6.48
C LEU A 590 31.83 31.03 -7.28
N ALA A 591 30.98 31.93 -6.78
CA ALA A 591 30.74 33.22 -7.45
C ALA A 591 31.99 34.11 -7.50
N ILE A 592 32.78 34.13 -6.42
CA ILE A 592 34.04 34.90 -6.37
C ILE A 592 35.09 34.30 -7.32
N SER A 593 35.26 32.96 -7.32
CA SER A 593 36.18 32.28 -8.24
C SER A 593 35.80 32.48 -9.71
N GLY A 594 34.51 32.45 -10.05
CA GLY A 594 34.03 32.66 -11.42
C GLY A 594 34.29 34.07 -11.98
N GLU A 595 34.13 35.11 -11.16
CA GLU A 595 34.40 36.49 -11.58
C GLU A 595 35.90 36.77 -11.77
N ILE A 596 36.77 36.18 -10.94
CA ILE A 596 38.23 36.25 -11.09
C ILE A 596 38.65 35.62 -12.42
N SER A 597 38.23 34.38 -12.69
CA SER A 597 38.59 33.67 -13.94
C SER A 597 38.15 34.42 -15.20
N ARG A 598 36.94 35.02 -15.18
CA ARG A 598 36.41 35.79 -16.32
C ARG A 598 37.21 37.06 -16.62
N ARG A 599 37.75 37.73 -15.60
CA ARG A 599 38.59 38.92 -15.79
C ARG A 599 39.98 38.54 -16.31
N LEU A 600 40.59 37.50 -15.74
CA LEU A 600 41.92 37.05 -16.13
C LEU A 600 42.00 36.59 -17.59
N SER A 601 40.96 35.94 -18.12
CA SER A 601 40.93 35.45 -19.50
C SER A 601 40.90 36.54 -20.57
N THR A 602 40.70 37.81 -20.20
CA THR A 602 40.60 38.95 -21.16
C THR A 602 41.88 39.76 -21.29
N LEU A 603 42.90 39.47 -20.48
CA LEU A 603 44.16 40.20 -20.49
C LEU A 603 45.11 39.58 -21.53
N LEU A 604 45.58 40.41 -22.46
CA LEU A 604 46.53 40.03 -23.51
C LEU A 604 47.97 40.51 -23.23
N ASP A 605 48.23 41.03 -22.04
CA ASP A 605 49.48 41.66 -21.62
C ASP A 605 49.96 40.96 -20.35
N GLN A 606 51.18 40.41 -20.40
CA GLN A 606 51.74 39.58 -19.33
C GLN A 606 51.90 40.36 -18.02
N ASP A 607 52.40 41.59 -18.10
CA ASP A 607 52.68 42.41 -16.91
C ASP A 607 51.38 42.85 -16.23
N LYS A 608 50.36 43.17 -17.03
CA LYS A 608 49.02 43.49 -16.51
C LYS A 608 48.34 42.27 -15.90
N LEU A 609 48.44 41.10 -16.54
CA LEU A 609 47.90 39.85 -16.02
C LEU A 609 48.49 39.54 -14.64
N VAL A 610 49.81 39.55 -14.55
CA VAL A 610 50.53 39.19 -13.34
C VAL A 610 50.24 40.18 -12.20
N SER A 611 50.18 41.48 -12.49
CA SER A 611 49.85 42.51 -11.50
C SER A 611 48.41 42.39 -10.98
N GLU A 612 47.44 42.13 -11.87
CA GLU A 612 46.03 42.01 -11.51
C GLU A 612 45.78 40.77 -10.64
N VAL A 613 46.43 39.64 -10.95
CA VAL A 613 46.30 38.41 -10.18
C VAL A 613 46.75 38.60 -8.73
N VAL A 614 47.94 39.17 -8.52
CA VAL A 614 48.47 39.34 -7.15
C VAL A 614 47.62 40.32 -6.33
N GLU A 615 47.12 41.39 -6.93
CA GLU A 615 46.25 42.36 -6.23
C GLU A 615 44.86 41.77 -5.92
N GLN A 616 44.29 40.98 -6.82
CA GLN A 616 43.01 40.29 -6.55
C GLN A 616 43.14 39.23 -5.47
N LEU A 617 44.27 38.51 -5.42
CA LEU A 617 44.52 37.53 -4.36
C LEU A 617 44.64 38.21 -2.99
N LYS A 618 45.41 39.30 -2.92
CA LYS A 618 45.55 40.07 -1.68
C LYS A 618 44.23 40.70 -1.25
N SER A 619 43.55 41.43 -2.14
CA SER A 619 42.34 42.19 -1.77
C SER A 619 41.10 41.32 -1.63
N GLY A 620 40.95 40.27 -2.44
CA GLY A 620 39.78 39.39 -2.44
C GLY A 620 39.74 38.40 -1.28
N PHE A 621 40.91 37.97 -0.78
CA PHE A 621 41.02 36.98 0.29
C PHE A 621 41.71 37.52 1.56
N ASN A 622 42.05 38.80 1.56
CA ASN A 622 42.67 39.51 2.69
C ASN A 622 43.98 38.85 3.18
N TYR A 623 44.82 38.43 2.25
CA TYR A 623 46.16 37.92 2.55
C TYR A 623 47.13 39.08 2.86
N TYR A 624 48.16 38.81 3.67
CA TYR A 624 49.22 39.78 3.95
C TYR A 624 49.98 40.17 2.67
N HIS A 625 50.34 39.19 1.82
CA HIS A 625 51.08 39.42 0.57
C HIS A 625 50.84 38.35 -0.48
N ALA A 626 50.98 38.70 -1.76
CA ALA A 626 51.06 37.74 -2.87
C ALA A 626 52.18 38.11 -3.88
N HIS A 627 52.77 37.10 -4.50
CA HIS A 627 53.77 37.21 -5.57
C HIS A 627 53.49 36.23 -6.71
N ILE A 628 53.90 36.59 -7.92
CA ILE A 628 54.06 35.65 -9.02
C ILE A 628 55.49 35.71 -9.51
N TYR A 629 56.11 34.55 -9.59
CA TYR A 629 57.38 34.33 -10.24
C TYR A 629 57.16 33.60 -11.56
N LEU A 630 57.85 34.02 -12.62
CA LEU A 630 57.88 33.32 -13.90
C LEU A 630 59.24 32.66 -14.12
N LEU A 631 59.23 31.45 -14.65
CA LEU A 631 60.45 30.70 -14.94
C LEU A 631 61.15 31.33 -16.16
N SER A 632 62.47 31.55 -16.05
CA SER A 632 63.31 32.00 -17.15
C SER A 632 63.38 30.95 -18.26
N GLU A 633 63.72 31.38 -19.49
CA GLU A 633 63.82 30.49 -20.66
C GLU A 633 64.88 29.39 -20.51
N ASP A 634 65.94 29.65 -19.73
CA ASP A 634 66.97 28.65 -19.41
C ASP A 634 66.51 27.60 -18.37
N GLY A 635 65.32 27.78 -17.79
CA GLY A 635 64.73 26.89 -16.79
C GLY A 635 65.40 26.91 -15.41
N GLN A 636 66.35 27.81 -15.16
CA GLN A 636 67.21 27.78 -13.97
C GLN A 636 66.75 28.76 -12.87
N THR A 637 66.02 29.82 -13.24
CA THR A 637 65.68 30.91 -12.31
C THR A 637 64.20 31.31 -12.37
N LEU A 638 63.63 31.58 -11.20
CA LEU A 638 62.28 32.13 -11.02
C LEU A 638 62.41 33.64 -10.84
N ASN A 639 62.07 34.39 -11.87
CA ASN A 639 62.10 35.85 -11.87
C ASN A 639 60.79 36.39 -11.34
N LEU A 640 60.83 37.31 -10.37
CA LEU A 640 59.63 37.95 -9.88
C LEU A 640 58.99 38.77 -11.01
N ALA A 641 57.77 38.40 -11.38
CA ALA A 641 56.99 39.08 -12.42
C ALA A 641 55.90 39.98 -11.83
N GLY A 642 55.42 39.71 -10.61
CA GLY A 642 54.45 40.56 -9.91
C GLY A 642 54.50 40.39 -8.40
N GLY A 643 54.20 41.47 -7.68
CA GLY A 643 54.13 41.47 -6.22
C GLY A 643 53.27 42.61 -5.69
N THR A 644 52.54 42.34 -4.61
CA THR A 644 51.63 43.34 -4.03
C THR A 644 52.31 44.38 -3.14
N GLY A 645 51.74 45.58 -3.02
CA GLY A 645 52.19 46.59 -2.06
C GLY A 645 53.62 47.11 -2.28
N GLU A 646 54.18 47.78 -1.28
CA GLU A 646 55.49 48.46 -1.41
C GLU A 646 56.66 47.47 -1.49
N ALA A 647 56.58 46.36 -0.77
CA ALA A 647 57.58 45.29 -0.83
C ALA A 647 57.67 44.68 -2.24
N GLY A 648 56.54 44.36 -2.87
CA GLY A 648 56.49 43.89 -4.25
C GLY A 648 57.13 44.85 -5.26
N LYS A 649 56.82 46.15 -5.16
CA LYS A 649 57.43 47.19 -6.02
C LYS A 649 58.95 47.26 -5.89
N ILE A 650 59.46 47.22 -4.66
CA ILE A 650 60.91 47.25 -4.40
C ILE A 650 61.58 46.00 -4.98
N LEU A 651 60.97 44.82 -4.82
CA LEU A 651 61.52 43.56 -5.33
C LEU A 651 61.52 43.51 -6.86
N LEU A 652 60.46 44.01 -7.51
CA LEU A 652 60.37 44.13 -8.97
C LEU A 652 61.45 45.07 -9.52
N ALA A 653 61.62 46.26 -8.91
CA ALA A 653 62.65 47.22 -9.31
C ALA A 653 64.07 46.66 -9.18
N ARG A 654 64.29 45.72 -8.25
CA ARG A 654 65.57 45.03 -8.04
C ARG A 654 65.78 43.82 -8.95
N LYS A 655 64.82 43.48 -9.83
CA LYS A 655 64.82 42.25 -10.62
C LYS A 655 65.05 41.01 -9.76
N HIS A 656 64.32 40.92 -8.65
CA HIS A 656 64.46 39.83 -7.71
C HIS A 656 64.22 38.47 -8.39
N ALA A 657 65.14 37.53 -8.19
CA ALA A 657 65.10 36.21 -8.77
C ALA A 657 65.52 35.14 -7.74
N LEU A 658 64.95 33.95 -7.85
CA LEU A 658 65.23 32.81 -6.99
C LEU A 658 65.70 31.62 -7.84
N PRO A 659 66.75 30.89 -7.44
CA PRO A 659 67.12 29.65 -8.11
C PRO A 659 66.03 28.58 -7.98
N LEU A 660 65.89 27.72 -8.99
CA LEU A 660 65.04 26.54 -8.90
C LEU A 660 65.45 25.64 -7.71
N GLY A 661 64.47 25.04 -7.02
CA GLY A 661 64.70 24.18 -5.85
C GLY A 661 65.06 24.91 -4.54
N ARG A 662 65.23 26.24 -4.58
CA ARG A 662 65.62 27.03 -3.39
C ARG A 662 64.44 27.82 -2.81
N GLY A 663 64.22 27.67 -1.49
CA GLY A 663 63.10 28.31 -0.80
C GLY A 663 61.76 27.65 -1.13
N LEU A 664 60.68 28.09 -0.48
CA LEU A 664 59.35 27.49 -0.66
C LEU A 664 58.85 27.64 -2.12
N VAL A 665 59.10 28.79 -2.73
CA VAL A 665 58.80 29.08 -4.14
C VAL A 665 59.61 28.17 -5.08
N GLY A 666 60.93 28.07 -4.90
CA GLY A 666 61.78 27.21 -5.74
C GLY A 666 61.42 25.73 -5.61
N ARG A 667 61.05 25.28 -4.40
CA ARG A 667 60.59 23.91 -4.14
C ARG A 667 59.25 23.60 -4.82
N ALA A 668 58.31 24.55 -4.81
CA ALA A 668 57.03 24.37 -5.50
C ALA A 668 57.22 24.19 -7.02
N ALA A 669 58.14 24.95 -7.62
CA ALA A 669 58.50 24.77 -9.04
C ALA A 669 59.20 23.44 -9.31
N GLU A 670 60.18 23.03 -8.49
CA GLU A 670 60.94 21.80 -8.69
C GLU A 670 60.07 20.54 -8.50
N SER A 671 59.28 20.52 -7.43
CA SER A 671 58.41 19.39 -7.09
C SER A 671 57.14 19.29 -7.92
N LYS A 672 56.77 20.38 -8.63
CA LYS A 672 55.47 20.55 -9.31
C LYS A 672 54.28 20.30 -8.38
N ALA A 673 54.46 20.54 -7.09
CA ALA A 673 53.45 20.33 -6.06
C ALA A 673 53.23 21.59 -5.24
N VAL A 674 52.02 21.73 -4.70
CA VAL A 674 51.69 22.81 -3.76
C VAL A 674 52.51 22.62 -2.49
N VAL A 675 53.18 23.69 -2.07
CA VAL A 675 53.91 23.78 -0.81
C VAL A 675 53.09 24.64 0.15
N LEU A 676 52.41 24.00 1.10
CA LEU A 676 51.66 24.67 2.16
C LEU A 676 52.45 24.60 3.46
N VAL A 677 52.81 25.77 4.01
CA VAL A 677 53.56 25.92 5.27
C VAL A 677 52.70 26.73 6.24
N PRO A 678 52.02 26.06 7.20
CA PRO A 678 51.19 26.74 8.19
C PRO A 678 51.99 27.55 9.22
N ASP A 679 53.27 27.22 9.43
CA ASP A 679 54.16 27.92 10.37
C ASP A 679 55.57 28.04 9.80
N THR A 680 55.93 29.22 9.31
CA THR A 680 57.21 29.46 8.63
C THR A 680 58.42 29.35 9.56
N LEU A 681 58.26 29.59 10.87
CA LEU A 681 59.35 29.48 11.85
C LEU A 681 59.78 28.02 12.11
N ARG A 682 58.96 27.05 11.71
CA ARG A 682 59.23 25.61 11.87
C ARG A 682 59.71 24.95 10.58
N GLU A 683 59.81 25.70 9.50
CA GLU A 683 60.15 25.19 8.17
C GLU A 683 61.63 25.46 7.86
N ALA A 684 62.41 24.38 7.72
CA ALA A 684 63.86 24.47 7.57
C ALA A 684 64.31 25.13 6.26
N GLU A 685 63.49 25.05 5.21
CA GLU A 685 63.78 25.58 3.87
C GLU A 685 63.13 26.95 3.62
N TRP A 686 62.48 27.55 4.63
CA TRP A 686 61.91 28.88 4.52
C TRP A 686 63.01 29.95 4.44
N LEU A 687 62.88 30.86 3.47
CA LEU A 687 63.81 31.96 3.25
C LEU A 687 63.13 33.27 3.67
N PRO A 688 63.46 33.83 4.85
CA PRO A 688 62.83 35.06 5.30
C PRO A 688 63.21 36.22 4.38
N ASN A 689 62.19 36.96 3.92
CA ASN A 689 62.39 38.16 3.13
C ASN A 689 62.47 39.38 4.07
N PRO A 690 63.57 40.16 4.08
CA PRO A 690 63.70 41.33 4.95
C PRO A 690 62.61 42.41 4.74
N LEU A 691 61.94 42.41 3.58
CA LEU A 691 60.84 43.31 3.28
C LEU A 691 59.48 42.81 3.77
N LEU A 692 59.38 41.54 4.20
CA LEU A 692 58.16 40.88 4.69
C LEU A 692 58.46 40.17 6.03
N PRO A 693 58.78 40.93 7.10
CA PRO A 693 59.23 40.36 8.37
C PRO A 693 58.12 39.62 9.12
N ASP A 694 56.85 39.91 8.83
CA ASP A 694 55.71 39.37 9.58
C ASP A 694 55.15 38.08 8.97
N THR A 695 55.74 37.52 7.91
CA THR A 695 55.25 36.29 7.27
C THR A 695 55.34 35.09 8.21
N LYS A 696 54.19 34.57 8.65
CA LYS A 696 54.06 33.42 9.59
C LYS A 696 53.48 32.17 8.95
N SER A 697 52.83 32.28 7.80
CA SER A 697 52.37 31.13 7.00
C SER A 697 52.48 31.47 5.51
N GLU A 698 52.76 30.48 4.68
CA GLU A 698 53.04 30.67 3.25
C GLU A 698 52.49 29.49 2.43
N ILE A 699 51.88 29.78 1.28
CA ILE A 699 51.48 28.82 0.26
C ILE A 699 52.18 29.19 -1.05
N ALA A 700 53.01 28.31 -1.56
CA ALA A 700 53.58 28.40 -2.90
C ALA A 700 52.95 27.33 -3.81
N VAL A 701 52.33 27.77 -4.89
CA VAL A 701 51.63 26.93 -5.87
C VAL A 701 52.29 27.04 -7.24
N PRO A 702 52.70 25.92 -7.87
CA PRO A 702 53.24 25.98 -9.22
C PRO A 702 52.15 26.36 -10.23
N ILE A 703 52.51 27.22 -11.18
CA ILE A 703 51.69 27.57 -12.34
C ILE A 703 52.07 26.56 -13.45
N LEU A 704 51.19 25.59 -13.68
CA LEU A 704 51.46 24.44 -14.54
C LEU A 704 50.64 24.49 -15.84
N LEU A 705 51.30 24.22 -16.96
CA LEU A 705 50.65 23.92 -18.24
C LEU A 705 50.97 22.47 -18.62
N GLY A 706 50.06 21.55 -18.33
CA GLY A 706 50.35 20.12 -18.39
C GLY A 706 51.43 19.75 -17.38
N GLU A 707 52.57 19.24 -17.86
CA GLU A 707 53.73 18.93 -17.01
C GLU A 707 54.78 20.07 -16.95
N GLN A 708 54.59 21.15 -17.71
CA GLN A 708 55.53 22.27 -17.78
C GLN A 708 55.26 23.29 -16.68
N VAL A 709 56.31 23.72 -15.98
CA VAL A 709 56.26 24.79 -14.99
C VAL A 709 56.47 26.12 -15.70
N LEU A 710 55.46 26.99 -15.66
CA LEU A 710 55.55 28.35 -16.20
C LEU A 710 56.03 29.35 -15.14
N GLY A 711 55.79 29.04 -13.87
CA GLY A 711 56.06 29.94 -12.76
C GLY A 711 55.52 29.40 -11.43
N VAL A 712 55.49 30.26 -10.42
CA VAL A 712 54.96 29.96 -9.09
C VAL A 712 54.16 31.15 -8.58
N LEU A 713 52.96 30.87 -8.08
CA LEU A 713 52.11 31.80 -7.37
C LEU A 713 52.32 31.59 -5.86
N ASP A 714 52.79 32.63 -5.18
CA ASP A 714 53.15 32.62 -3.76
C ASP A 714 52.22 33.55 -2.97
N VAL A 715 51.71 33.07 -1.84
CA VAL A 715 50.81 33.81 -0.95
C VAL A 715 51.26 33.66 0.49
N GLN A 716 51.33 34.79 1.21
CA GLN A 716 51.85 34.88 2.56
C GLN A 716 50.81 35.51 3.49
N ASN A 717 50.80 35.07 4.76
CA ASN A 717 49.98 35.67 5.80
C ASN A 717 50.76 35.91 7.10
N ASP A 718 50.32 36.88 7.90
CA ASP A 718 50.97 37.32 9.14
C ASP A 718 50.48 36.61 10.41
N VAL A 719 49.68 35.56 10.24
CA VAL A 719 49.09 34.73 11.30
C VAL A 719 49.43 33.25 11.08
N THR A 720 50.04 32.62 12.09
CA THR A 720 50.36 31.19 12.08
C THR A 720 49.09 30.33 11.93
N GLY A 721 49.13 29.35 11.05
CA GLY A 721 48.03 28.39 10.81
C GLY A 721 46.82 28.97 10.09
N SER A 722 46.90 30.22 9.62
CA SER A 722 45.78 30.89 8.94
C SER A 722 45.56 30.41 7.51
N LEU A 723 46.61 29.89 6.86
CA LEU A 723 46.55 29.27 5.54
C LEU A 723 46.41 27.76 5.69
N GLY A 724 45.35 27.18 5.12
CA GLY A 724 45.03 25.76 5.19
C GLY A 724 44.82 25.11 3.82
N GLN A 725 44.39 23.85 3.83
CA GLN A 725 44.20 23.07 2.59
C GLN A 725 43.14 23.69 1.66
N GLN A 726 42.14 24.37 2.21
CA GLN A 726 41.10 25.04 1.41
C GLN A 726 41.67 26.23 0.63
N ASP A 727 42.58 27.00 1.22
CA ASP A 727 43.28 28.10 0.55
C ASP A 727 44.22 27.57 -0.54
N ALA A 728 44.92 26.46 -0.26
CA ALA A 728 45.77 25.78 -1.24
C ALA A 728 44.98 25.31 -2.47
N ASP A 729 43.81 24.69 -2.29
CA ASP A 729 42.96 24.23 -3.40
C ASP A 729 42.41 25.40 -4.24
N LEU A 730 42.05 26.50 -3.58
CA LEU A 730 41.59 27.73 -4.22
C LEU A 730 42.72 28.39 -5.03
N ILE A 731 43.89 28.58 -4.43
CA ILE A 731 45.05 29.21 -5.08
C ILE A 731 45.53 28.34 -6.24
N ARG A 732 45.49 27.00 -6.13
CA ARG A 732 45.72 26.09 -7.27
C ARG A 732 44.77 26.33 -8.42
N THR A 733 43.49 26.48 -8.14
CA THR A 733 42.50 26.80 -9.18
C THR A 733 42.85 28.10 -9.90
N ILE A 734 43.32 29.11 -9.17
CA ILE A 734 43.75 30.40 -9.74
C ILE A 734 45.05 30.23 -10.54
N ALA A 735 46.04 29.49 -10.02
CA ALA A 735 47.30 29.21 -10.71
C ALA A 735 47.07 28.47 -12.04
N ASP A 736 46.15 27.51 -12.09
CA ASP A 736 45.77 26.80 -13.31
C ASP A 736 45.19 27.78 -14.36
N GLN A 737 44.36 28.74 -13.93
CA GLN A 737 43.82 29.76 -14.84
C GLN A 737 44.90 30.74 -15.32
N VAL A 738 45.85 31.11 -14.47
CA VAL A 738 46.99 31.95 -14.84
C VAL A 738 47.86 31.25 -15.87
N ALA A 739 48.08 29.94 -15.74
CA ALA A 739 48.83 29.16 -16.73
C ALA A 739 48.19 29.22 -18.12
N ILE A 740 46.87 29.06 -18.18
CA ILE A 740 46.09 29.15 -19.43
C ILE A 740 46.19 30.56 -20.01
N ALA A 741 46.05 31.60 -19.19
CA ALA A 741 46.13 32.99 -19.64
C ALA A 741 47.53 33.35 -20.19
N LEU A 742 48.60 32.92 -19.52
CA LEU A 742 49.98 33.11 -20.00
C LEU A 742 50.24 32.40 -21.33
N GLN A 743 49.70 31.19 -21.51
CA GLN A 743 49.79 30.46 -22.78
C GLN A 743 49.06 31.21 -23.91
N ASN A 744 47.87 31.75 -23.62
CA ASN A 744 47.09 32.51 -24.60
C ASN A 744 47.84 33.78 -25.05
N ILE A 745 48.48 34.50 -24.13
CA ILE A 745 49.29 35.69 -24.44
C ILE A 745 50.44 35.34 -25.37
N ARG A 746 51.27 34.35 -25.01
CA ARG A 746 52.40 33.89 -25.84
C ARG A 746 51.95 33.45 -27.24
N SER A 747 50.84 32.71 -27.33
CA SER A 747 50.31 32.26 -28.62
C SER A 747 49.77 33.41 -29.47
N SER A 748 49.16 34.43 -28.85
CA SER A 748 48.62 35.59 -29.57
C SER A 748 49.75 36.46 -30.16
N GLU A 749 50.85 36.65 -29.44
CA GLU A 749 52.00 37.43 -29.91
C GLU A 749 52.67 36.78 -31.14
N ALA A 750 52.85 35.46 -31.11
CA ALA A 750 53.42 34.71 -32.24
C ALA A 750 52.55 34.81 -33.51
N VAL A 751 51.22 34.72 -33.36
CA VAL A 751 50.28 34.87 -34.48
C VAL A 751 50.31 36.30 -35.05
N ALA A 752 50.37 37.32 -34.18
CA ALA A 752 50.39 38.72 -34.60
C ALA A 752 51.65 39.06 -35.43
N LYS A 753 52.83 38.58 -35.01
CA LYS A 753 54.08 38.78 -35.76
C LYS A 753 54.00 38.21 -37.18
N ARG A 754 53.55 36.96 -37.30
CA ARG A 754 53.44 36.26 -38.59
C ARG A 754 52.44 36.89 -39.55
N ALA A 755 51.33 37.43 -39.02
CA ALA A 755 50.35 38.14 -39.84
C ALA A 755 50.92 39.43 -40.47
N ALA A 756 51.73 40.18 -39.70
CA ALA A 756 52.34 41.42 -40.19
C ALA A 756 53.34 41.19 -41.33
N GLU A 757 54.13 40.11 -41.25
CA GLU A 757 55.11 39.73 -42.28
C GLU A 757 54.44 39.31 -43.60
N LEU A 758 53.38 38.50 -43.54
CA LEU A 758 52.61 38.12 -44.74
C LEU A 758 51.86 39.30 -45.36
N GLN A 759 51.32 40.21 -44.53
CA GLN A 759 50.69 41.44 -45.01
C GLN A 759 51.69 42.29 -45.81
N THR A 760 52.95 42.31 -45.38
CA THR A 760 54.02 43.03 -46.09
C THR A 760 54.27 42.45 -47.47
N VAL A 761 54.42 41.11 -47.60
CA VAL A 761 54.59 40.45 -48.91
C VAL A 761 53.39 40.72 -49.83
N ALA A 762 52.17 40.63 -49.32
CA ALA A 762 50.95 40.89 -50.08
C ALA A 762 50.85 42.34 -50.56
N ALA A 763 51.23 43.31 -49.71
CA ALA A 763 51.23 44.73 -50.06
C ALA A 763 52.24 45.05 -51.18
N ILE A 764 53.44 44.46 -51.12
CA ILE A 764 54.45 44.62 -52.17
C ILE A 764 53.95 44.00 -53.48
N SER A 765 53.47 42.75 -53.44
CA SER A 765 52.91 42.05 -54.61
C SER A 765 51.78 42.83 -55.29
N THR A 766 50.85 43.38 -54.52
CA THR A 766 49.74 44.19 -55.05
C THR A 766 50.26 45.44 -55.75
N SER A 767 51.19 46.17 -55.11
CA SER A 767 51.72 47.44 -55.63
C SER A 767 52.46 47.26 -56.97
N ILE A 768 53.14 46.13 -57.15
CA ILE A 768 53.94 45.87 -58.35
C ILE A 768 53.08 45.30 -59.49
N SER A 769 52.00 44.57 -59.17
CA SER A 769 51.14 43.93 -60.18
C SER A 769 50.42 44.91 -61.12
N THR A 770 50.27 46.17 -60.71
CA THR A 770 49.60 47.22 -61.50
C THR A 770 50.55 48.00 -62.41
N ILE A 771 51.87 47.83 -62.25
CA ILE A 771 52.88 48.59 -62.97
C ILE A 771 53.27 47.83 -64.23
N GLN A 772 53.01 48.42 -65.41
CA GLN A 772 53.29 47.77 -66.69
C GLN A 772 54.73 47.98 -67.17
N ASN A 773 55.37 49.08 -66.74
CA ASN A 773 56.76 49.34 -67.08
C ASN A 773 57.66 48.49 -66.17
N VAL A 774 58.46 47.63 -66.79
CA VAL A 774 59.35 46.69 -66.08
C VAL A 774 60.36 47.41 -65.18
N GLU A 775 60.94 48.52 -65.64
CA GLU A 775 61.95 49.28 -64.91
C GLU A 775 61.33 49.95 -63.67
N GLU A 776 60.19 50.61 -63.85
CA GLU A 776 59.43 51.24 -62.75
C GLU A 776 58.96 50.19 -61.72
N MET A 777 58.51 49.03 -62.20
CA MET A 777 58.06 47.93 -61.35
C MET A 777 59.21 47.39 -60.50
N LEU A 778 60.36 47.06 -61.11
CA LEU A 778 61.51 46.53 -60.38
C LEU A 778 62.10 47.56 -59.41
N GLN A 779 62.09 48.84 -59.77
CA GLN A 779 62.51 49.91 -58.86
C GLN A 779 61.58 50.06 -57.66
N THR A 780 60.29 49.86 -57.86
CA THR A 780 59.30 49.82 -56.78
C THR A 780 59.51 48.60 -55.87
N VAL A 781 59.83 47.43 -56.43
CA VAL A 781 60.12 46.20 -55.66
C VAL A 781 61.24 46.43 -54.67
N VAL A 782 62.41 46.88 -55.12
CA VAL A 782 63.59 47.03 -54.26
C VAL A 782 63.37 48.09 -53.17
N HIS A 783 62.70 49.21 -53.49
CA HIS A 783 62.37 50.25 -52.51
C HIS A 783 61.43 49.74 -51.42
N LEU A 784 60.34 49.08 -51.82
CA LEU A 784 59.38 48.58 -50.83
C LEU A 784 59.97 47.43 -50.01
N THR A 785 60.78 46.57 -50.64
CA THR A 785 61.47 45.47 -49.94
C THR A 785 62.44 46.03 -48.90
N GLN A 786 63.31 46.96 -49.29
CA GLN A 786 64.27 47.58 -48.37
C GLN A 786 63.54 48.26 -47.19
N ARG A 787 62.55 49.12 -47.46
CA ARG A 787 61.89 49.93 -46.42
C ARG A 787 61.01 49.12 -45.48
N ARG A 788 60.27 48.14 -46.00
CA ARG A 788 59.31 47.37 -45.19
C ARG A 788 59.97 46.30 -44.33
N PHE A 789 61.10 45.76 -44.77
CA PHE A 789 61.87 44.79 -44.02
C PHE A 789 63.04 45.43 -43.25
N GLY A 790 63.24 46.75 -43.37
CA GLY A 790 64.29 47.47 -42.63
C GLY A 790 65.72 47.05 -43.01
N LEU A 791 65.93 46.71 -44.27
CA LEU A 791 67.18 46.14 -44.76
C LEU A 791 68.23 47.22 -45.01
N TYR A 792 69.51 46.85 -45.01
CA TYR A 792 70.58 47.78 -45.39
C TYR A 792 70.49 48.11 -46.88
N HIS A 793 70.30 47.09 -47.73
CA HIS A 793 70.17 47.28 -49.18
C HIS A 793 69.31 46.19 -49.84
N ALA A 794 68.69 46.49 -50.99
CA ALA A 794 68.03 45.51 -51.87
C ALA A 794 68.36 45.73 -53.35
N HIS A 795 68.57 44.65 -54.10
CA HIS A 795 68.86 44.65 -55.54
C HIS A 795 67.97 43.68 -56.30
N VAL A 796 67.64 44.01 -57.54
CA VAL A 796 67.20 43.03 -58.53
C VAL A 796 68.20 42.96 -59.67
N PHE A 797 68.68 41.75 -59.91
CA PHE A 797 69.49 41.39 -61.08
C PHE A 797 68.61 40.63 -62.06
N LEU A 798 68.55 41.05 -63.33
CA LEU A 798 67.89 40.31 -64.39
C LEU A 798 68.89 39.43 -65.12
N TYR A 799 68.44 38.21 -65.45
CA TYR A 799 69.27 37.26 -66.20
C TYR A 799 69.10 37.47 -67.71
N ASP A 800 70.22 37.73 -68.39
CA ASP A 800 70.30 37.72 -69.86
C ASP A 800 70.82 36.36 -70.33
N GLN A 801 69.95 35.60 -70.97
CA GLN A 801 70.26 34.26 -71.47
C GLN A 801 71.20 34.27 -72.68
N ALA A 802 71.26 35.35 -73.46
CA ALA A 802 72.12 35.42 -74.65
C ALA A 802 73.57 35.71 -74.29
N ALA A 803 73.80 36.55 -73.27
CA ALA A 803 75.13 36.87 -72.75
C ALA A 803 75.59 35.91 -71.64
N ASP A 804 74.67 35.19 -71.00
CA ASP A 804 74.89 34.38 -69.79
C ASP A 804 75.37 35.20 -68.58
N GLU A 805 74.74 36.36 -68.37
CA GLU A 805 75.13 37.33 -67.34
C GLU A 805 73.90 37.85 -66.55
N LEU A 806 74.15 38.29 -65.31
CA LEU A 806 73.18 38.93 -64.41
C LEU A 806 73.45 40.43 -64.38
N ALA A 807 72.53 41.21 -64.93
CA ALA A 807 72.63 42.66 -64.97
C ALA A 807 71.80 43.30 -63.86
N ILE A 808 72.40 44.17 -63.06
CA ILE A 808 71.64 44.95 -62.09
C ILE A 808 70.63 45.84 -62.83
N THR A 809 69.36 45.75 -62.44
CA THR A 809 68.27 46.50 -63.10
C THR A 809 67.53 47.40 -62.11
N ALA A 810 67.60 47.11 -60.82
CA ALA A 810 67.01 47.96 -59.78
C ALA A 810 67.81 47.88 -58.48
N CYS A 811 67.92 49.00 -57.76
CA CYS A 811 68.54 49.12 -56.44
C CYS A 811 67.67 49.94 -55.50
N GLY A 812 67.62 49.54 -54.23
CA GLY A 812 66.87 50.19 -53.16
C GLY A 812 67.78 50.44 -51.96
N TYR A 813 67.98 51.72 -51.65
CA TYR A 813 68.77 52.19 -50.51
C TYR A 813 67.86 52.60 -49.36
N LYS A 814 68.46 52.79 -48.18
CA LYS A 814 67.80 53.44 -47.04
C LYS A 814 67.47 54.89 -47.41
N GLU A 815 66.29 55.36 -46.97
CA GLU A 815 65.80 56.70 -47.28
C GLU A 815 66.80 57.78 -46.83
N GLY A 816 67.24 58.63 -47.77
CA GLY A 816 68.23 59.69 -47.53
C GLY A 816 69.69 59.31 -47.78
N ASP A 817 69.97 58.13 -48.34
CA ASP A 817 71.32 57.76 -48.82
C ASP A 817 71.71 58.60 -50.05
N GLU A 818 72.98 59.03 -50.13
CA GLU A 818 73.51 59.85 -51.23
C GLU A 818 73.48 59.11 -52.58
N HIS A 819 73.40 57.78 -52.56
CA HIS A 819 73.38 56.92 -53.74
C HIS A 819 71.96 56.51 -54.19
N GLU A 820 70.91 56.99 -53.51
CA GLU A 820 69.50 56.72 -53.84
C GLU A 820 69.19 57.12 -55.29
N GLY A 821 68.82 56.14 -56.13
CA GLY A 821 68.52 56.34 -57.56
C GLY A 821 69.72 56.23 -58.52
N THR A 822 70.90 55.85 -58.03
CA THR A 822 72.06 55.53 -58.88
C THR A 822 72.21 54.01 -59.03
N HIS A 823 72.03 53.53 -60.26
CA HIS A 823 72.27 52.13 -60.62
C HIS A 823 73.58 52.07 -61.40
N GLY A 824 74.63 51.52 -60.82
CA GLY A 824 75.84 51.22 -61.59
C GLY A 824 75.52 50.26 -62.75
N THR A 825 76.29 50.29 -63.84
CA THR A 825 76.13 49.35 -64.96
C THR A 825 76.79 48.00 -64.67
N THR A 826 76.62 47.47 -63.45
CA THR A 826 77.31 46.26 -63.00
C THR A 826 76.66 45.02 -63.61
N VAL A 827 77.47 44.23 -64.30
CA VAL A 827 77.09 42.95 -64.89
C VAL A 827 77.95 41.87 -64.26
N ILE A 828 77.31 40.82 -63.75
CA ILE A 828 77.95 39.68 -63.08
C ILE A 828 77.82 38.46 -64.00
N PRO A 829 78.91 37.92 -64.56
CA PRO A 829 78.85 36.68 -65.33
C PRO A 829 78.26 35.54 -64.51
N LEU A 830 77.39 34.71 -65.10
CA LEU A 830 76.80 33.59 -64.35
C LEU A 830 77.88 32.60 -63.86
N ALA A 831 78.99 32.49 -64.60
CA ALA A 831 80.16 31.68 -64.22
C ALA A 831 81.02 32.29 -63.09
N GLN A 832 80.74 33.50 -62.62
CA GLN A 832 81.50 34.14 -61.54
C GLN A 832 81.32 33.33 -60.23
N GLU A 833 82.35 32.59 -59.83
CA GLU A 833 82.31 31.75 -58.62
C GLU A 833 82.23 32.59 -57.34
N GLN A 834 82.93 33.72 -57.31
CA GLN A 834 82.87 34.72 -56.25
C GLN A 834 81.71 35.69 -56.51
N SER A 835 80.48 35.22 -56.28
CA SER A 835 79.26 36.03 -56.18
C SER A 835 78.12 35.21 -55.58
N LEU A 836 77.52 35.69 -54.49
CA LEU A 836 76.37 35.05 -53.84
C LEU A 836 75.11 35.13 -54.72
N VAL A 837 74.94 36.23 -55.44
CA VAL A 837 73.89 36.42 -56.46
C VAL A 837 74.03 35.39 -57.58
N ALA A 838 75.22 35.21 -58.15
CA ALA A 838 75.45 34.20 -59.19
C ALA A 838 75.30 32.77 -58.64
N ARG A 839 75.69 32.53 -57.38
CA ARG A 839 75.48 31.24 -56.70
C ARG A 839 73.99 30.92 -56.55
N ALA A 840 73.17 31.87 -56.15
CA ALA A 840 71.71 31.70 -56.06
C ALA A 840 71.09 31.41 -57.44
N ALA A 841 71.53 32.11 -58.49
CA ALA A 841 71.10 31.85 -59.86
C ALA A 841 71.46 30.44 -60.36
N ARG A 842 72.71 29.99 -60.14
CA ARG A 842 73.18 28.65 -60.56
C ARG A 842 72.49 27.52 -59.81
N THR A 843 72.36 27.66 -58.49
CA THR A 843 71.79 26.62 -57.63
C THR A 843 70.26 26.62 -57.67
N ARG A 844 69.63 27.73 -58.07
CA ARG A 844 68.19 27.95 -58.02
C ARG A 844 67.60 27.75 -56.62
N GLN A 845 68.42 27.99 -55.60
CA GLN A 845 68.04 27.95 -54.18
C GLN A 845 68.39 29.28 -53.52
N PRO A 846 67.65 29.69 -52.48
CA PRO A 846 68.04 30.84 -51.67
C PRO A 846 69.40 30.58 -51.02
N VAL A 847 70.22 31.62 -50.93
CA VAL A 847 71.56 31.57 -50.33
C VAL A 847 71.58 32.55 -49.18
N ILE A 848 71.69 32.04 -47.94
CA ILE A 848 71.86 32.84 -46.73
C ILE A 848 73.34 32.84 -46.35
N VAL A 849 73.93 34.02 -46.19
CA VAL A 849 75.27 34.19 -45.63
C VAL A 849 75.20 35.24 -44.54
N ASN A 850 75.30 34.79 -43.29
CA ASN A 850 75.16 35.63 -42.10
C ASN A 850 76.48 36.30 -41.64
N ASP A 851 77.60 35.94 -42.26
CA ASP A 851 78.88 36.65 -42.16
C ASP A 851 79.57 36.59 -43.53
N VAL A 852 79.35 37.60 -44.37
CA VAL A 852 79.83 37.62 -45.76
C VAL A 852 81.35 37.63 -45.87
N ARG A 853 82.05 38.19 -44.87
CA ARG A 853 83.51 38.28 -44.88
C ARG A 853 84.18 36.92 -44.64
N SER A 854 83.42 35.96 -44.11
CA SER A 854 83.85 34.58 -43.90
C SER A 854 83.53 33.64 -45.08
N ASP A 855 82.68 34.04 -46.02
CA ASP A 855 82.26 33.19 -47.15
C ASP A 855 83.16 33.42 -48.39
N PRO A 856 83.82 32.38 -48.94
CA PRO A 856 84.72 32.51 -50.08
C PRO A 856 84.00 32.88 -51.40
N GLY A 857 82.67 32.79 -51.43
CA GLY A 857 81.81 33.14 -52.57
C GLY A 857 81.29 34.58 -52.54
N TRP A 858 81.70 35.42 -51.58
CA TRP A 858 81.28 36.81 -51.50
C TRP A 858 82.01 37.70 -52.53
N LEU A 859 81.25 38.57 -53.19
CA LEU A 859 81.77 39.60 -54.11
C LEU A 859 81.61 40.98 -53.45
N PRO A 860 82.69 41.59 -52.95
CA PRO A 860 82.59 42.91 -52.33
C PRO A 860 82.14 43.96 -53.34
N ASN A 861 81.07 44.69 -53.00
CA ASN A 861 80.63 45.85 -53.77
C ASN A 861 81.26 47.12 -53.16
N PRO A 862 82.12 47.87 -53.90
CA PRO A 862 82.73 49.09 -53.39
C PRO A 862 81.74 50.17 -52.94
N LEU A 863 80.51 50.14 -53.46
CA LEU A 863 79.43 51.07 -53.08
C LEU A 863 78.69 50.66 -51.79
N LEU A 864 78.90 49.43 -51.30
CA LEU A 864 78.24 48.89 -50.10
C LEU A 864 79.29 48.29 -49.14
N PRO A 865 80.16 49.11 -48.53
CA PRO A 865 81.29 48.63 -47.72
C PRO A 865 80.86 47.95 -46.39
N ASP A 866 79.68 48.27 -45.88
CA ASP A 866 79.21 47.82 -44.56
C ASP A 866 78.38 46.53 -44.58
N THR A 867 78.21 45.89 -45.75
CA THR A 867 77.52 44.61 -45.86
C THR A 867 78.20 43.55 -44.99
N SER A 868 77.46 43.02 -44.03
CA SER A 868 77.90 42.00 -43.06
C SER A 868 77.12 40.69 -43.19
N ALA A 869 75.87 40.75 -43.66
CA ALA A 869 75.08 39.58 -44.04
C ALA A 869 74.36 39.82 -45.38
N GLU A 870 74.18 38.77 -46.17
CA GLU A 870 73.57 38.81 -47.50
C GLU A 870 72.65 37.61 -47.71
N LEU A 871 71.48 37.86 -48.29
CA LEU A 871 70.48 36.87 -48.67
C LEU A 871 70.11 37.09 -50.14
N ALA A 872 70.55 36.15 -50.98
CA ALA A 872 70.25 36.15 -52.41
C ALA A 872 69.21 35.07 -52.73
N VAL A 873 68.08 35.46 -53.33
CA VAL A 873 66.97 34.56 -53.66
C VAL A 873 66.65 34.59 -55.16
N PRO A 874 66.57 33.43 -55.83
CA PRO A 874 66.34 33.39 -57.26
C PRO A 874 64.88 33.73 -57.61
N MET A 875 64.69 34.54 -58.65
CA MET A 875 63.39 34.87 -59.22
C MET A 875 63.04 33.87 -60.33
N ILE A 876 62.17 32.91 -60.02
CA ILE A 876 61.84 31.79 -60.91
C ILE A 876 60.34 31.73 -61.19
N VAL A 877 59.96 31.56 -62.46
CA VAL A 877 58.58 31.23 -62.85
C VAL A 877 58.59 30.06 -63.83
N GLY A 878 57.74 29.05 -63.62
CA GLY A 878 57.62 27.90 -64.53
C GLY A 878 58.92 27.12 -64.72
N GLY A 879 59.86 27.18 -63.76
CA GLY A 879 61.19 26.57 -63.86
C GLY A 879 62.24 27.38 -64.63
N GLN A 880 61.88 28.58 -65.12
CA GLN A 880 62.78 29.52 -65.79
C GLN A 880 63.29 30.56 -64.80
N LEU A 881 64.62 30.75 -64.75
CA LEU A 881 65.26 31.83 -63.99
C LEU A 881 65.10 33.15 -64.76
N LEU A 882 64.48 34.15 -64.12
CA LEU A 882 64.32 35.49 -64.68
C LEU A 882 65.33 36.49 -64.09
N GLY A 883 65.84 36.20 -62.90
CA GLY A 883 66.73 37.10 -62.17
C GLY A 883 67.01 36.62 -60.75
N VAL A 884 67.60 37.48 -59.92
CA VAL A 884 67.85 37.25 -58.50
C VAL A 884 67.49 38.53 -57.74
N LEU A 885 66.73 38.37 -56.66
CA LEU A 885 66.50 39.41 -55.66
C LEU A 885 67.55 39.21 -54.57
N ASP A 886 68.35 40.23 -54.33
CA ASP A 886 69.45 40.21 -53.36
C ASP A 886 69.16 41.25 -52.27
N VAL A 887 69.31 40.86 -51.00
CA VAL A 887 69.10 41.76 -49.86
C VAL A 887 70.24 41.65 -48.87
N GLN A 888 70.62 42.77 -48.28
CA GLN A 888 71.83 42.91 -47.47
C GLN A 888 71.54 43.56 -46.13
N SER A 889 72.39 43.29 -45.14
CA SER A 889 72.33 43.87 -43.79
C SER A 889 73.71 44.27 -43.28
N GLU A 890 73.74 45.29 -42.43
CA GLU A 890 74.91 45.76 -41.69
C GLU A 890 75.24 44.89 -40.46
N ASN A 891 74.34 43.96 -40.08
CA ASN A 891 74.50 43.08 -38.92
C ASN A 891 74.74 41.62 -39.32
N ILE A 892 75.66 40.95 -38.62
CA ILE A 892 75.86 39.50 -38.74
C ILE A 892 74.70 38.71 -38.10
N ASN A 893 74.48 37.46 -38.53
CA ASN A 893 73.49 36.52 -37.95
C ASN A 893 72.04 37.04 -37.92
N VAL A 894 71.67 37.91 -38.86
CA VAL A 894 70.34 38.53 -38.90
C VAL A 894 69.32 37.73 -39.71
N PHE A 895 69.74 37.00 -40.74
CA PHE A 895 68.83 36.30 -41.64
C PHE A 895 68.60 34.86 -41.19
N THR A 896 67.33 34.51 -40.98
CA THR A 896 66.88 33.16 -40.64
C THR A 896 66.34 32.42 -41.87
N GLU A 897 66.12 31.11 -41.73
CA GLU A 897 65.40 30.31 -42.74
C GLU A 897 63.96 30.82 -42.97
N GLU A 898 63.34 31.43 -41.95
CA GLU A 898 62.01 32.04 -42.08
C GLU A 898 62.08 33.31 -42.95
N ASP A 899 63.11 34.15 -42.77
CA ASP A 899 63.36 35.31 -43.63
C ASP A 899 63.60 34.90 -45.08
N ALA A 900 64.38 33.83 -45.31
CA ALA A 900 64.60 33.28 -46.64
C ALA A 900 63.30 32.76 -47.28
N SER A 901 62.41 32.13 -46.49
CA SER A 901 61.09 31.68 -46.96
C SER A 901 60.19 32.85 -47.38
N ILE A 902 60.18 33.92 -46.59
CA ILE A 902 59.42 35.15 -46.88
C ILE A 902 59.97 35.85 -48.14
N GLN A 903 61.29 36.03 -48.24
CA GLN A 903 61.94 36.66 -49.41
C GLN A 903 61.81 35.79 -50.67
N THR A 904 61.85 34.47 -50.55
CA THR A 904 61.58 33.55 -51.69
C THR A 904 60.14 33.70 -52.20
N THR A 905 59.18 33.86 -51.29
CA THR A 905 57.78 34.11 -51.66
C THR A 905 57.65 35.44 -52.41
N LEU A 906 58.30 36.49 -51.90
CA LEU A 906 58.33 37.79 -52.57
C LEU A 906 58.99 37.71 -53.95
N ALA A 907 60.17 37.12 -54.06
CA ALA A 907 60.90 36.94 -55.32
C ALA A 907 60.08 36.17 -56.36
N SER A 908 59.33 35.16 -55.93
CA SER A 908 58.41 34.42 -56.80
C SER A 908 57.28 35.31 -57.34
N GLN A 909 56.70 36.17 -56.50
CA GLN A 909 55.67 37.13 -56.95
C GLN A 909 56.23 38.17 -57.91
N VAL A 910 57.44 38.67 -57.64
CA VAL A 910 58.14 39.60 -58.53
C VAL A 910 58.43 38.95 -59.88
N ALA A 911 58.85 37.69 -59.88
CA ALA A 911 59.11 36.93 -61.09
C ALA A 911 57.84 36.78 -61.95
N VAL A 912 56.70 36.46 -61.32
CA VAL A 912 55.39 36.37 -62.02
C VAL A 912 54.98 37.73 -62.60
N ALA A 913 55.09 38.80 -61.82
CA ALA A 913 54.76 40.14 -62.29
C ALA A 913 55.65 40.56 -63.47
N LEU A 914 56.96 40.27 -63.39
CA LEU A 914 57.92 40.52 -64.46
C LEU A 914 57.59 39.75 -65.74
N GLN A 915 57.23 38.47 -65.64
CA GLN A 915 56.81 37.68 -66.79
C GLN A 915 55.56 38.28 -67.44
N ASN A 916 54.56 38.64 -66.64
CA ASN A 916 53.32 39.24 -67.13
C ASN A 916 53.56 40.59 -67.81
N ALA A 917 54.36 41.47 -67.22
CA ALA A 917 54.71 42.77 -67.80
C ALA A 917 55.45 42.61 -69.14
N ARG A 918 56.41 41.68 -69.22
CA ARG A 918 57.13 41.34 -70.47
C ARG A 918 56.18 40.79 -71.54
N SER A 919 55.31 39.83 -71.19
CA SER A 919 54.33 39.28 -72.13
C SER A 919 53.35 40.33 -72.64
N PHE A 920 52.86 41.22 -71.77
CA PHE A 920 51.95 42.29 -72.17
C PHE A 920 52.63 43.29 -73.12
N ALA A 921 53.87 43.71 -72.83
CA ALA A 921 54.63 44.59 -73.70
C ALA A 921 54.85 43.99 -75.10
N GLN A 922 55.14 42.68 -75.18
CA GLN A 922 55.29 41.96 -76.45
C GLN A 922 53.97 41.91 -77.23
N THR A 923 52.86 41.53 -76.57
CA THR A 923 51.53 41.51 -77.22
C THR A 923 51.12 42.88 -77.72
N ARG A 924 51.37 43.94 -76.95
CA ARG A 924 51.07 45.31 -77.37
C ARG A 924 51.88 45.73 -78.60
N HIS A 925 53.19 45.49 -78.61
CA HIS A 925 54.02 45.78 -79.79
C HIS A 925 53.57 45.01 -81.03
N GLN A 926 53.13 43.75 -80.87
CA GLN A 926 52.59 42.97 -81.97
C GLN A 926 51.25 43.54 -82.48
N ALA A 927 50.35 43.91 -81.58
CA ALA A 927 49.06 44.52 -81.94
C ALA A 927 49.24 45.89 -82.62
N GLU A 928 50.15 46.74 -82.13
CA GLU A 928 50.49 48.02 -82.76
C GLU A 928 51.05 47.81 -84.19
N ARG A 929 51.90 46.78 -84.37
CA ARG A 929 52.44 46.42 -85.69
C ARG A 929 51.35 45.91 -86.65
N GLU A 930 50.45 45.04 -86.18
CA GLU A 930 49.33 44.55 -87.00
C GLU A 930 48.33 45.65 -87.36
N ALA A 931 48.00 46.53 -86.42
CA ALA A 931 47.13 47.69 -86.67
C ALA A 931 47.73 48.63 -87.73
N ALA A 932 49.04 48.88 -87.67
CA ALA A 932 49.75 49.67 -88.67
C ALA A 932 49.70 49.00 -90.05
N LEU A 933 49.92 47.68 -90.14
CA LEU A 933 49.84 46.93 -91.40
C LEU A 933 48.43 46.91 -92.00
N ASN A 934 47.40 46.77 -91.17
CA ASN A 934 46.00 46.77 -91.62
C ASN A 934 45.55 48.15 -92.12
N MET A 935 45.93 49.24 -91.44
CA MET A 935 45.67 50.61 -91.92
C MET A 935 46.33 50.86 -93.29
N LEU A 936 47.55 50.36 -93.48
CA LEU A 936 48.26 50.40 -94.76
C LEU A 936 47.52 49.66 -95.87
N THR A 937 47.07 48.44 -95.57
CA THR A 937 46.32 47.61 -96.52
C THR A 937 45.00 48.26 -96.93
N GLN A 938 44.25 48.83 -95.98
CA GLN A 938 43.01 49.57 -96.29
C GLN A 938 43.25 50.81 -97.16
N ARG A 939 44.31 51.57 -96.90
CA ARG A 939 44.66 52.74 -97.73
C ARG A 939 45.01 52.37 -99.17
N ILE A 940 45.71 51.25 -99.36
CA ILE A 940 46.05 50.72 -100.70
C ILE A 940 44.80 50.17 -101.41
N GLN A 941 43.89 49.50 -100.71
CA GLN A 941 42.66 48.98 -101.31
C GLN A 941 41.62 50.08 -101.64
N GLY A 942 41.66 51.22 -100.95
CA GLY A 942 40.75 52.35 -101.17
C GLY A 942 41.07 53.20 -102.41
N THR A 943 42.19 52.97 -103.10
CA THR A 943 42.58 53.72 -104.31
C THR A 943 42.05 53.10 -105.59
N THR A 944 41.40 53.91 -106.44
CA THR A 944 40.76 53.49 -107.70
C THR A 944 41.69 53.49 -108.92
N SER A 945 42.95 53.87 -108.77
CA SER A 945 43.98 53.78 -109.82
C SER A 945 45.26 53.12 -109.29
N MET A 946 45.88 52.29 -110.13
CA MET A 946 47.12 51.57 -109.81
C MET A 946 48.28 52.53 -109.49
N GLU A 947 48.31 53.67 -110.17
CA GLU A 947 49.36 54.68 -109.98
C GLU A 947 49.32 55.29 -108.58
N GLU A 948 48.12 55.55 -108.06
CA GLU A 948 47.95 56.14 -106.73
C GLU A 948 48.22 55.13 -105.62
N ALA A 949 47.81 53.87 -105.82
CA ALA A 949 48.17 52.75 -104.94
C ALA A 949 49.70 52.60 -104.82
N LEU A 950 50.42 52.67 -105.94
CA LEU A 950 51.89 52.56 -105.98
C LEU A 950 52.58 53.76 -105.32
N LYS A 951 52.07 54.98 -105.49
CA LYS A 951 52.61 56.17 -104.81
C LYS A 951 52.43 56.10 -103.30
N ILE A 952 51.26 55.67 -102.83
CA ILE A 952 50.99 55.50 -101.39
C ILE A 952 51.87 54.38 -100.82
N ALA A 953 51.95 53.23 -101.50
CA ALA A 953 52.81 52.12 -101.08
C ALA A 953 54.29 52.53 -101.03
N ALA A 954 54.79 53.25 -102.04
CA ALA A 954 56.17 53.74 -102.07
C ALA A 954 56.47 54.74 -100.95
N ARG A 955 55.55 55.67 -100.67
CA ARG A 955 55.69 56.66 -99.58
C ARG A 955 55.69 55.99 -98.20
N GLU A 956 54.77 55.07 -97.97
CA GLU A 956 54.62 54.43 -96.66
C GLU A 956 55.69 53.35 -96.42
N LEU A 957 56.15 52.65 -97.47
CA LEU A 957 57.37 51.81 -97.38
C LEU A 957 58.60 52.66 -97.07
N GLY A 958 58.68 53.87 -97.63
CA GLY A 958 59.71 54.85 -97.26
C GLY A 958 59.68 55.23 -95.77
N HIS A 959 58.49 55.45 -95.20
CA HIS A 959 58.34 55.73 -93.76
C HIS A 959 58.62 54.50 -92.88
N LEU A 960 58.11 53.32 -93.22
CA LEU A 960 58.29 52.09 -92.43
C LEU A 960 59.74 51.58 -92.45
N LEU A 961 60.42 51.70 -93.59
CA LEU A 961 61.82 51.31 -93.73
C LEU A 961 62.78 52.46 -93.39
N ASN A 962 62.24 53.61 -92.94
CA ASN A 962 62.98 54.85 -92.65
C ASN A 962 63.97 55.23 -93.78
N ALA A 963 63.58 54.95 -95.03
CA ALA A 963 64.39 55.09 -96.23
C ALA A 963 64.00 56.36 -97.00
N LYS A 964 64.99 57.22 -97.30
CA LYS A 964 64.75 58.59 -97.80
C LYS A 964 64.36 58.71 -99.28
N THR A 965 64.46 57.67 -100.12
CA THR A 965 64.07 57.73 -101.54
C THR A 965 63.57 56.38 -102.08
N VAL A 966 62.42 56.37 -102.78
CA VAL A 966 61.90 55.24 -103.55
C VAL A 966 61.69 55.69 -105.00
N VAL A 967 62.26 54.98 -105.98
CA VAL A 967 62.27 55.37 -107.41
C VAL A 967 61.06 54.80 -108.13
N ASN A 968 60.32 55.65 -108.87
CA ASN A 968 59.25 55.26 -109.78
C ASN A 968 59.78 55.21 -111.22
N LEU A 969 59.47 54.18 -111.99
CA LEU A 969 59.89 54.03 -113.40
C LEU A 969 58.67 54.16 -114.31
N GLU A 970 58.51 55.31 -114.95
CA GLU A 970 57.55 55.48 -116.05
C GLU A 970 58.15 55.02 -117.39
N SER A 971 57.28 54.40 -118.19
CA SER A 971 57.57 53.62 -119.38
C SER A 971 57.80 54.49 -120.62
N THR A 972 58.96 54.33 -121.30
CA THR A 972 59.10 54.67 -122.72
C THR A 972 59.30 53.41 -123.55
N GLY A 973 58.42 53.18 -124.54
CA GLY A 973 58.62 52.16 -125.57
C GLY A 973 59.32 52.72 -126.80
N LEU A 974 60.52 52.21 -127.12
CA LEU A 974 60.94 51.65 -128.43
C LEU A 974 62.48 51.51 -128.55
N LYS A 975 62.89 50.24 -128.64
CA LYS A 975 63.99 49.58 -129.40
C LYS A 975 65.28 50.34 -129.83
N THR A 976 66.36 49.54 -129.76
CA THR A 976 67.64 49.49 -130.52
C THR A 976 68.92 50.11 -129.92
N ASN A 977 69.81 49.19 -129.51
CA ASN A 977 71.27 49.06 -129.73
C ASN A 977 72.25 50.24 -129.55
N ASP A 978 73.22 49.93 -128.68
CA ASP A 978 74.67 50.19 -128.72
C ASP A 978 75.29 51.57 -128.35
N LYS A 979 76.16 51.47 -127.33
CA LYS A 979 77.38 52.22 -126.97
C LYS A 979 77.29 53.53 -126.17
N ASN A 980 77.79 53.41 -124.93
CA ASN A 980 78.52 54.37 -124.06
C ASN A 980 77.93 55.78 -123.80
N VAL A 981 77.86 56.18 -122.51
CA VAL A 981 78.67 57.27 -121.90
C VAL A 981 78.32 57.48 -120.41
N VAL A 982 79.35 57.94 -119.70
CA VAL A 982 79.66 58.20 -118.29
C VAL A 982 78.92 59.40 -117.66
N GLY A 983 78.79 59.41 -116.32
CA GLY A 983 78.64 60.64 -115.52
C GLY A 983 78.37 60.42 -114.02
N THR A 984 79.37 60.70 -113.18
CA THR A 984 79.38 60.67 -111.69
C THR A 984 78.75 61.91 -111.04
N VAL A 985 78.44 61.86 -109.73
CA VAL A 985 79.08 62.64 -108.62
C VAL A 985 78.29 62.50 -107.29
N GLU A 986 78.99 61.88 -106.33
CA GLU A 986 79.18 62.07 -104.87
C GLU A 986 78.12 62.39 -103.78
N ASN A 987 78.52 61.83 -102.62
CA ASN A 987 78.05 61.78 -101.22
C ASN A 987 78.07 63.16 -100.50
N PRO A 988 77.45 63.33 -99.29
CA PRO A 988 78.21 63.07 -98.06
C PRO A 988 77.43 62.56 -96.81
N SER A 989 78.16 61.74 -96.04
CA SER A 989 78.16 61.43 -94.58
C SER A 989 76.88 61.00 -93.87
#